data_AF-A0A8K0HJE4-F1
#
_entry.id   AF-A0A8K0HJE4-F1
#
_cell.length_a   1.000
_cell.length_b   1.000
_cell.length_c   1.000
_cell.angle_alpha   90.00
_cell.angle_beta   90.00
_cell.angle_gamma   90.00
#
_symmetry.space_group_name_H-M   'P 1'
#
loop_
_entity.id
_entity.type
_entity.pdbx_description
1 polymer ?
#
loop_
_entity_poly.entity_id
_entity_poly.type
_entity_poly.pdbx_seq_one_letter_code
_entity_poly.pdbx_strand_id
1 'polypeptide(L)'
;MGREGHFPLFETKRAAGRVTYRVFAVSIFVGICLIWVYRVSHIPKQAEDGRWGWIGLLAAELWFGFYWLLTQALRWSRVYRRTFKDRLSQRFEKELPGVDIYVCTADPSIEPPLMVINTVLSVMAYDYPPEKLSVYLSDDGGSDLTFYALLEASEFAKHWIPFCKKFNVEPRSPAAYFSSITAPTDANQSIKKLYNDMENRIENATKLGQVPKEARSKHKGFSHWDSYSSRHDHDTILQILIDRRDPNVIDVAGCVLPTLVYLAREKRPQHPHNFKAGAMNALIRVSSRISNGQIILNVDCDMYSNDSSSIRDALCFLMDEEKGHEIAFVQFPQNFENITTNDLYSSSLRVISEVEFHGLDGFGGPLYIGSGCFHRRDTLCGRKFIRGYKHEEKWESIQRKSVLELEEQLKGLASCTYEANTQWGKEMGLKYGCPVEDVITGLSIQSRGWKSLYYNPSRKAFLGVAPTTLPQTLLQHKRWSEGDFQILLSQYSPAWYAHNKISLGLQLGYCCYCFWAPNCLSVLYYSIVPSLYLLRGIPLFPQISSPWMIPFAYVIVSKYTYSLAEFLWCGGTILGWWNDQRIWLYKRCSSYLFAFIDTILKSLGFSDSGFIITSKVADQDVSQRYEKEIMEFGTSSPMFTILSTLALINLCFLVGMVKQVIMGEEGSAKYYEAMWLQILISGVLILINWPLFQALFLRKDEGRMPSSQALKSLTSLGLIQIEDKMKTVLTRYATFVLLALVLSLQAVFGIRFVIDREDCFSHNVQYDGDTVHLSFVVVKVESSWHYTQDGVDLVVKGPSGNQIHDFRDKISDKYEFVAHEKGIYRFCFTNKSPYHETIDFDVHVSHFSYLDQHAKDEHFNPLLEQISKLEEALYNIQFEQHWLEAQTERQAIVNDAMSSMAVRKALFESAALIGASFLQVYLLRHLFERKLGMSRV
;
A
#
# COMPACT_ATOMS: atom_id res chain seq x y z
N MET A 1 -24.27 18.23 37.15
CA MET A 1 -23.71 18.59 38.47
C MET A 1 -22.20 18.44 38.38
N GLY A 2 -21.48 19.56 38.31
CA GLY A 2 -20.03 19.60 38.13
C GLY A 2 -19.30 19.35 39.45
N ARG A 3 -18.28 18.49 39.42
CA ARG A 3 -17.26 18.43 40.46
C ARG A 3 -16.24 19.53 40.21
N GLU A 4 -15.71 20.08 41.29
CA GLU A 4 -14.85 21.26 41.35
C GLU A 4 -13.74 21.30 40.30
N GLY A 5 -13.62 22.44 39.59
CA GLY A 5 -12.32 23.10 39.45
C GLY A 5 -11.84 23.49 38.05
N HIS A 6 -12.22 22.79 36.98
CA HIS A 6 -11.46 22.91 35.72
C HIS A 6 -12.32 22.88 34.45
N PHE A 7 -12.16 23.88 33.58
CA PHE A 7 -12.78 23.89 32.25
C PHE A 7 -12.19 22.76 31.38
N PRO A 8 -12.99 22.11 30.52
CA PRO A 8 -12.52 21.00 29.68
C PRO A 8 -11.46 21.46 28.69
N LEU A 9 -10.52 20.58 28.35
CA LEU A 9 -9.45 20.86 27.38
C LEU A 9 -9.93 20.74 25.92
N PHE A 10 -11.08 20.09 25.71
CA PHE A 10 -11.73 20.02 24.40
C PHE A 10 -13.25 19.99 24.49
N GLU A 11 -13.92 20.32 23.39
CA GLU A 11 -15.37 20.23 23.22
C GLU A 11 -15.71 19.21 22.12
N THR A 12 -16.76 18.41 22.33
CA THR A 12 -17.32 17.53 21.29
C THR A 12 -18.65 18.08 20.83
N LYS A 13 -18.72 18.51 19.57
CA LYS A 13 -19.93 18.98 18.91
C LYS A 13 -20.50 17.88 18.03
N ARG A 14 -21.79 17.62 18.16
CA ARG A 14 -22.49 16.67 17.30
C ARG A 14 -22.84 17.34 15.97
N ALA A 15 -22.72 16.62 14.86
CA ALA A 15 -23.06 17.18 13.55
C ALA A 15 -24.53 17.66 13.50
N ALA A 16 -24.74 18.80 12.82
CA ALA A 16 -26.06 19.29 12.47
C ALA A 16 -26.73 18.39 11.40
N GLY A 17 -28.05 18.41 11.30
CA GLY A 17 -28.78 17.68 10.24
C GLY A 17 -28.80 16.15 10.36
N ARG A 18 -28.35 15.55 11.48
CA ARG A 18 -28.34 14.08 11.67
C ARG A 18 -29.73 13.46 11.54
N VAL A 19 -30.77 14.11 12.04
CA VAL A 19 -32.15 13.62 11.91
C VAL A 19 -32.56 13.61 10.44
N THR A 20 -32.31 14.71 9.71
CA THR A 20 -32.57 14.81 8.27
C THR A 20 -31.85 13.73 7.49
N TYR A 21 -30.56 13.51 7.75
CA TYR A 21 -29.79 12.46 7.10
C TYR A 21 -30.34 11.06 7.41
N ARG A 22 -30.77 10.78 8.65
CA ARG A 22 -31.37 9.49 9.00
C ARG A 22 -32.69 9.25 8.28
N VAL A 23 -33.54 10.26 8.18
CA VAL A 23 -34.80 10.18 7.41
C VAL A 23 -34.49 9.91 5.94
N PHE A 24 -33.52 10.62 5.36
CA PHE A 24 -33.04 10.37 4.01
C PHE A 24 -32.48 8.96 3.83
N ALA A 25 -31.64 8.48 4.75
CA ALA A 25 -31.10 7.12 4.68
C ALA A 25 -32.21 6.07 4.75
N VAL A 26 -33.21 6.26 5.61
CA VAL A 26 -34.38 5.37 5.71
C VAL A 26 -35.19 5.39 4.42
N SER A 27 -35.42 6.53 3.79
CA SER A 27 -36.16 6.59 2.51
C SER A 27 -35.40 5.91 1.37
N ILE A 28 -34.07 6.06 1.32
CA ILE A 28 -33.22 5.31 0.38
C ILE A 28 -33.30 3.81 0.64
N PHE A 29 -33.24 3.39 1.91
CA PHE A 29 -33.36 1.99 2.28
C PHE A 29 -34.69 1.38 1.83
N VAL A 30 -35.80 2.10 2.01
CA VAL A 30 -37.12 1.68 1.48
C VAL A 30 -37.08 1.55 -0.04
N GLY A 31 -36.44 2.50 -0.75
CA GLY A 31 -36.25 2.40 -2.19
C GLY A 31 -35.46 1.16 -2.62
N ILE A 32 -34.37 0.83 -1.91
CA ILE A 32 -33.56 -0.39 -2.14
C ILE A 32 -34.42 -1.64 -1.90
N CYS A 33 -35.21 -1.69 -0.83
CA CYS A 33 -36.11 -2.81 -0.56
C CYS A 33 -37.16 -2.99 -1.67
N LEU A 34 -37.73 -1.90 -2.19
CA LEU A 34 -38.69 -1.96 -3.30
C LEU A 34 -38.03 -2.48 -4.59
N ILE A 35 -36.77 -2.12 -4.87
CA ILE A 35 -35.99 -2.69 -5.98
C ILE A 35 -35.81 -4.20 -5.79
N TRP A 36 -35.49 -4.66 -4.59
CA TRP A 36 -35.38 -6.09 -4.32
C TRP A 36 -36.70 -6.84 -4.46
N VAL A 37 -37.81 -6.25 -3.99
CA VAL A 37 -39.15 -6.82 -4.20
C VAL A 37 -39.43 -6.95 -5.70
N TYR A 38 -39.16 -5.92 -6.49
CA TYR A 38 -39.29 -5.96 -7.95
C TYR A 38 -38.48 -7.11 -8.55
N ARG A 39 -37.21 -7.25 -8.17
CA ARG A 39 -36.33 -8.30 -8.68
C ARG A 39 -36.84 -9.70 -8.38
N VAL A 40 -37.35 -9.93 -7.18
CA VAL A 40 -37.84 -11.25 -6.75
C VAL A 40 -39.20 -11.56 -7.38
N SER A 41 -40.09 -10.57 -7.50
CA SER A 41 -41.43 -10.79 -8.06
C SER A 41 -41.45 -10.94 -9.58
N HIS A 42 -40.41 -10.47 -10.28
CA HIS A 42 -40.32 -10.50 -11.75
C HIS A 42 -39.18 -11.39 -12.26
N ILE A 43 -38.80 -12.44 -11.51
CA ILE A 43 -37.80 -13.41 -11.99
C ILE A 43 -38.32 -14.08 -13.27
N PRO A 44 -37.58 -14.02 -14.41
CA PRO A 44 -37.98 -14.67 -15.65
C PRO A 44 -38.14 -16.18 -15.47
N LYS A 45 -39.06 -16.82 -16.18
CA LYS A 45 -39.31 -18.28 -16.08
C LYS A 45 -38.09 -19.10 -16.51
N GLN A 46 -38.02 -20.38 -16.13
CA GLN A 46 -36.83 -21.22 -16.35
C GLN A 46 -36.43 -21.37 -17.82
N ALA A 47 -37.37 -21.21 -18.76
CA ALA A 47 -37.14 -21.27 -20.21
C ALA A 47 -37.01 -19.88 -20.88
N GLU A 48 -37.10 -18.78 -20.13
CA GLU A 48 -37.00 -17.43 -20.69
C GLU A 48 -35.54 -16.96 -20.76
N ASP A 49 -35.19 -16.37 -21.89
CA ASP A 49 -33.87 -15.79 -22.11
C ASP A 49 -33.60 -14.66 -21.11
N GLY A 50 -32.39 -14.66 -20.55
CA GLY A 50 -31.95 -13.63 -19.60
C GLY A 50 -32.24 -13.86 -18.13
N ARG A 51 -32.86 -14.99 -17.77
CA ARG A 51 -33.03 -15.39 -16.36
C ARG A 51 -31.73 -15.34 -15.54
N TRP A 52 -30.61 -15.83 -16.08
CA TRP A 52 -29.33 -15.83 -15.36
C TRP A 52 -28.72 -14.44 -15.20
N GLY A 53 -28.85 -13.58 -16.23
CA GLY A 53 -28.49 -12.16 -16.13
C GLY A 53 -29.29 -11.44 -15.04
N TRP A 54 -30.59 -11.77 -14.94
CA TRP A 54 -31.48 -11.24 -13.90
C TRP A 54 -31.08 -11.71 -12.48
N ILE A 55 -30.82 -13.00 -12.30
CA ILE A 55 -30.41 -13.57 -11.00
C ILE A 55 -29.08 -12.96 -10.54
N GLY A 56 -28.11 -12.81 -11.44
CA GLY A 56 -26.84 -12.20 -11.08
C GLY A 56 -26.96 -10.69 -10.78
N LEU A 57 -27.86 -9.96 -11.47
CA LEU A 57 -28.18 -8.57 -11.09
C LEU A 57 -28.79 -8.49 -9.69
N LEU A 58 -29.73 -9.38 -9.35
CA LEU A 58 -30.27 -9.47 -7.99
C LEU A 58 -29.16 -9.74 -6.97
N ALA A 59 -28.24 -10.68 -7.24
CA ALA A 59 -27.12 -10.96 -6.36
C ALA A 59 -26.19 -9.74 -6.18
N ALA A 60 -25.88 -9.03 -7.26
CA ALA A 60 -25.08 -7.80 -7.21
C ALA A 60 -25.79 -6.67 -6.45
N GLU A 61 -27.11 -6.51 -6.60
CA GLU A 61 -27.91 -5.51 -5.88
C GLU A 61 -28.06 -5.83 -4.40
N LEU A 62 -28.19 -7.11 -4.03
CA LEU A 62 -28.16 -7.55 -2.63
C LEU A 62 -26.82 -7.23 -1.99
N TRP A 63 -25.71 -7.50 -2.70
CA TRP A 63 -24.37 -7.14 -2.26
C TRP A 63 -24.21 -5.63 -2.08
N PHE A 64 -24.64 -4.83 -3.07
CA PHE A 64 -24.58 -3.37 -2.97
C PHE A 64 -25.43 -2.82 -1.84
N GLY A 65 -26.61 -3.37 -1.58
CA GLY A 65 -27.42 -2.93 -0.44
C GLY A 65 -26.80 -3.34 0.90
N PHE A 66 -26.20 -4.53 1.00
CA PHE A 66 -25.41 -4.93 2.17
C PHE A 66 -24.24 -3.96 2.41
N TYR A 67 -23.44 -3.68 1.38
CA TYR A 67 -22.32 -2.74 1.50
C TYR A 67 -22.81 -1.33 1.83
N TRP A 68 -23.92 -0.87 1.24
CA TRP A 68 -24.54 0.41 1.55
C TRP A 68 -24.93 0.52 3.03
N LEU A 69 -25.45 -0.56 3.64
CA LEU A 69 -25.73 -0.59 5.08
C LEU A 69 -24.46 -0.38 5.92
N LEU A 70 -23.33 -0.99 5.54
CA LEU A 70 -22.06 -0.76 6.22
C LEU A 70 -21.64 0.71 6.16
N THR A 71 -21.78 1.35 4.98
CA THR A 71 -21.44 2.77 4.82
C THR A 71 -22.28 3.72 5.69
N GLN A 72 -23.48 3.30 6.14
CA GLN A 72 -24.31 4.11 7.03
C GLN A 72 -23.65 4.31 8.39
N ALA A 73 -22.87 3.33 8.86
CA ALA A 73 -22.12 3.45 10.12
C ALA A 73 -21.17 4.66 10.10
N LEU A 74 -20.60 4.98 8.94
CA LEU A 74 -19.67 6.10 8.73
C LEU A 74 -20.36 7.47 8.74
N ARG A 75 -21.71 7.53 8.73
CA ARG A 75 -22.48 8.79 8.63
C ARG A 75 -23.51 8.97 9.74
N TRP A 76 -23.81 7.90 10.49
CA TRP A 76 -24.91 7.86 11.47
C TRP A 76 -24.72 8.73 12.71
N SER A 77 -23.48 8.85 13.18
CA SER A 77 -23.15 9.51 14.47
C SER A 77 -21.97 10.48 14.39
N ARG A 78 -21.90 11.28 13.32
CA ARG A 78 -20.82 12.25 13.13
C ARG A 78 -20.64 13.22 14.31
N VAL A 79 -19.39 13.35 14.76
CA VAL A 79 -18.95 14.29 15.79
C VAL A 79 -17.72 15.08 15.32
N TYR A 80 -17.64 16.33 15.76
CA TYR A 80 -16.55 17.25 15.49
C TYR A 80 -15.93 17.69 16.83
N ARG A 81 -14.62 17.84 16.86
CA ARG A 81 -13.88 18.19 18.08
C ARG A 81 -13.21 19.53 17.95
N ARG A 82 -13.17 20.26 19.05
CA ARG A 82 -12.44 21.52 19.17
C ARG A 82 -11.55 21.46 20.40
N THR A 83 -10.28 21.81 20.24
CA THR A 83 -9.28 21.87 21.31
C THR A 83 -9.18 23.28 21.90
N PHE A 84 -8.71 23.38 23.14
CA PHE A 84 -8.46 24.64 23.83
C PHE A 84 -7.01 24.68 24.36
N LYS A 85 -6.06 24.92 23.45
CA LYS A 85 -4.62 24.94 23.74
C LYS A 85 -4.23 25.91 24.86
N ASP A 86 -4.87 27.08 24.94
CA ASP A 86 -4.61 28.05 26.02
C ASP A 86 -4.87 27.45 27.40
N ARG A 87 -5.90 26.61 27.53
CA ARG A 87 -6.23 25.93 28.81
C ARG A 87 -5.23 24.84 29.13
N LEU A 88 -4.74 24.13 28.12
CA LEU A 88 -3.66 23.16 28.28
C LEU A 88 -2.41 23.86 28.80
N SER A 89 -1.98 24.95 28.17
CA SER A 89 -0.80 25.71 28.59
C SER A 89 -0.98 26.28 30.01
N GLN A 90 -2.13 26.88 30.32
CA GLN A 90 -2.39 27.40 31.67
C GLN A 90 -2.30 26.33 32.77
N ARG A 91 -2.69 25.08 32.47
CA ARG A 91 -2.76 24.00 33.46
C ARG A 91 -1.51 23.14 33.52
N PHE A 92 -0.90 22.83 32.38
CA PHE A 92 0.09 21.77 32.26
C PHE A 92 1.42 22.19 31.64
N GLU A 93 1.70 23.48 31.36
CA GLU A 93 2.95 23.88 30.66
C GLU A 93 4.22 23.27 31.27
N LYS A 94 4.32 23.25 32.61
CA LYS A 94 5.45 22.65 33.33
C LYS A 94 5.42 21.12 33.36
N GLU A 95 4.23 20.53 33.25
CA GLU A 95 3.94 19.10 33.37
C GLU A 95 3.71 18.41 32.01
N LEU A 96 3.96 19.10 30.90
CA LEU A 96 3.86 18.54 29.55
C LEU A 96 4.70 17.23 29.45
N PRO A 97 4.20 16.18 28.78
CA PRO A 97 4.88 14.89 28.67
C PRO A 97 6.04 14.92 27.68
N GLY A 98 6.96 13.96 27.79
CA GLY A 98 7.93 13.70 26.73
C GLY A 98 7.24 13.14 25.47
N VAL A 99 7.66 13.60 24.29
CA VAL A 99 7.13 13.17 22.99
C VAL A 99 8.26 12.64 22.11
N ASP A 100 8.11 11.39 21.68
CA ASP A 100 8.99 10.76 20.70
C ASP A 100 8.35 10.79 19.32
N ILE A 101 9.07 11.27 18.33
CA ILE A 101 8.60 11.37 16.95
C ILE A 101 9.38 10.39 16.10
N TYR A 102 8.67 9.49 15.41
CA TYR A 102 9.24 8.49 14.53
C TYR A 102 8.99 8.87 13.08
N VAL A 103 10.09 9.01 12.33
CA VAL A 103 10.10 9.16 10.87
C VAL A 103 10.70 7.87 10.31
N CYS A 104 9.99 7.20 9.41
CA CYS A 104 10.46 5.95 8.79
C CYS A 104 10.69 6.17 7.29
N THR A 105 11.84 5.73 6.78
CA THR A 105 12.18 5.69 5.36
C THR A 105 12.67 4.30 4.96
N ALA A 106 12.41 3.89 3.73
CA ALA A 106 12.64 2.53 3.25
C ALA A 106 13.72 2.43 2.16
N ASP A 107 13.80 3.42 1.26
CA ASP A 107 14.72 3.37 0.12
C ASP A 107 15.14 4.78 -0.32
N PRO A 108 16.44 5.13 -0.31
CA PRO A 108 16.91 6.48 -0.63
C PRO A 108 16.73 6.87 -2.10
N SER A 109 16.53 5.90 -3.01
CA SER A 109 16.29 6.18 -4.43
C SER A 109 14.82 6.55 -4.67
N ILE A 110 13.91 5.88 -3.96
CA ILE A 110 12.46 6.10 -4.08
C ILE A 110 12.01 7.28 -3.20
N GLU A 111 12.64 7.42 -2.04
CA GLU A 111 12.39 8.44 -1.02
C GLU A 111 13.68 9.27 -0.82
N PRO A 112 13.91 10.32 -1.64
CA PRO A 112 15.18 11.02 -1.66
C PRO A 112 15.59 11.58 -0.30
N PRO A 113 16.88 11.52 0.09
CA PRO A 113 17.34 11.99 1.40
C PRO A 113 16.94 13.44 1.72
N LEU A 114 16.90 14.32 0.73
CA LEU A 114 16.46 15.72 0.88
C LEU A 114 14.99 15.82 1.32
N MET A 115 14.10 14.98 0.79
CA MET A 115 12.69 14.93 1.21
C MET A 115 12.59 14.47 2.66
N VAL A 116 13.31 13.41 3.02
CA VAL A 116 13.34 12.85 4.38
C VAL A 116 13.79 13.90 5.39
N ILE A 117 14.86 14.64 5.13
CA ILE A 117 15.38 15.63 6.08
C ILE A 117 14.51 16.87 6.21
N ASN A 118 13.76 17.25 5.17
CA ASN A 118 12.78 18.34 5.27
C ASN A 118 11.67 17.97 6.26
N THR A 119 11.23 16.71 6.24
CA THR A 119 10.28 16.18 7.24
C THR A 119 10.91 16.16 8.64
N VAL A 120 12.15 15.67 8.79
CA VAL A 120 12.86 15.68 10.09
C VAL A 120 12.98 17.09 10.66
N LEU A 121 13.47 18.05 9.87
CA LEU A 121 13.61 19.46 10.27
C LEU A 121 12.27 20.09 10.66
N SER A 122 11.21 19.72 9.94
CA SER A 122 9.84 20.17 10.22
C SER A 122 9.34 19.70 11.58
N VAL A 123 9.53 18.41 11.91
CA VAL A 123 9.07 17.85 13.19
C VAL A 123 10.01 18.19 14.36
N MET A 124 11.27 18.53 14.11
CA MET A 124 12.14 19.08 15.16
C MET A 124 11.73 20.51 15.58
N ALA A 125 11.03 21.24 14.71
CA ALA A 125 10.65 22.64 14.91
C ALA A 125 9.21 22.82 15.44
N TYR A 126 8.65 21.80 16.11
CA TYR A 126 7.36 21.91 16.79
C TYR A 126 7.35 23.01 17.87
N ASP A 127 6.17 23.61 18.12
CA ASP A 127 5.96 24.56 19.22
C ASP A 127 5.80 23.79 20.54
N TYR A 128 6.92 23.23 20.99
CA TYR A 128 7.02 22.38 22.16
C TYR A 128 8.38 22.57 22.86
N PRO A 129 8.47 22.32 24.18
CA PRO A 129 9.74 22.40 24.89
C PRO A 129 10.78 21.43 24.29
N PRO A 130 11.95 21.90 23.79
CA PRO A 130 12.95 21.06 23.15
C PRO A 130 13.44 19.92 24.03
N GLU A 131 13.56 20.17 25.33
CA GLU A 131 13.99 19.20 26.32
C GLU A 131 12.97 18.06 26.51
N LYS A 132 11.75 18.19 26.00
CA LYS A 132 10.71 17.16 26.03
C LYS A 132 10.44 16.53 24.67
N LEU A 133 11.15 16.96 23.63
CA LEU A 133 10.99 16.48 22.26
C LEU A 133 12.18 15.61 21.84
N SER A 134 11.92 14.49 21.18
CA SER A 134 12.95 13.61 20.65
C SER A 134 12.52 13.05 19.29
N VAL A 135 13.38 13.13 18.29
CA VAL A 135 13.11 12.72 16.91
C VAL A 135 14.02 11.55 16.54
N TYR A 136 13.41 10.51 15.97
CA TYR A 136 14.07 9.29 15.55
C TYR A 136 13.81 9.07 14.06
N LEU A 137 14.87 9.00 13.27
CA LEU A 137 14.82 8.55 11.89
C LEU A 137 15.18 7.07 11.84
N SER A 138 14.22 6.22 11.45
CA SER A 138 14.48 4.83 11.10
C SER A 138 14.68 4.71 9.60
N ASP A 139 15.83 4.18 9.20
CA ASP A 139 16.21 3.95 7.82
C ASP A 139 16.29 2.44 7.56
N ASP A 140 15.21 1.91 6.96
CA ASP A 140 15.17 0.51 6.53
C ASP A 140 16.07 0.26 5.30
N GLY A 141 16.52 1.29 4.59
CA GLY A 141 17.47 1.16 3.49
C GLY A 141 18.93 1.03 3.96
N GLY A 142 19.23 1.45 5.19
CA GLY A 142 20.58 1.42 5.77
C GLY A 142 21.59 2.28 4.98
N SER A 143 21.14 3.41 4.40
CA SER A 143 21.93 4.20 3.46
C SER A 143 22.84 5.21 4.17
N ASP A 144 24.11 5.22 3.78
CA ASP A 144 25.07 6.24 4.23
C ASP A 144 24.74 7.64 3.69
N LEU A 145 24.05 7.74 2.54
CA LEU A 145 23.53 9.00 1.99
C LEU A 145 22.42 9.58 2.86
N THR A 146 21.48 8.74 3.34
CA THR A 146 20.43 9.16 4.28
C THR A 146 21.04 9.64 5.60
N PHE A 147 22.03 8.89 6.13
CA PHE A 147 22.74 9.29 7.33
C PHE A 147 23.52 10.61 7.14
N TYR A 148 24.21 10.78 6.00
CA TYR A 148 24.89 12.03 5.66
C TYR A 148 23.91 13.21 5.57
N ALA A 149 22.76 13.03 4.92
CA ALA A 149 21.74 14.05 4.85
C ALA A 149 21.24 14.45 6.25
N LEU A 150 21.04 13.47 7.14
CA LEU A 150 20.66 13.74 8.53
C LEU A 150 21.73 14.52 9.30
N LEU A 151 23.01 14.21 9.07
CA LEU A 151 24.14 14.94 9.65
C LEU A 151 24.14 16.41 9.20
N GLU A 152 23.99 16.65 7.90
CA GLU A 152 23.88 18.00 7.33
C GLU A 152 22.66 18.76 7.89
N ALA A 153 21.52 18.07 8.02
CA ALA A 153 20.32 18.62 8.62
C ALA A 153 20.49 18.96 10.11
N SER A 154 21.26 18.17 10.86
CA SER A 154 21.53 18.44 12.29
C SER A 154 22.29 19.75 12.50
N GLU A 155 23.20 20.10 11.60
CA GLU A 155 23.91 21.38 11.62
C GLU A 155 23.02 22.56 11.21
N PHE A 156 22.19 22.36 10.18
CA PHE A 156 21.21 23.38 9.77
C PHE A 156 20.13 23.62 10.85
N ALA A 157 19.72 22.58 11.58
CA ALA A 157 18.72 22.66 12.65
C ALA A 157 19.08 23.69 13.74
N LYS A 158 20.38 23.87 14.04
CA LYS A 158 20.91 24.89 14.97
C LYS A 158 20.52 26.32 14.57
N HIS A 159 20.22 26.56 13.30
CA HIS A 159 19.80 27.85 12.77
C HIS A 159 18.30 27.88 12.48
N TRP A 160 17.76 26.78 11.93
CA TRP A 160 16.36 26.66 11.54
C TRP A 160 15.38 26.74 12.72
N ILE A 161 15.63 25.97 13.79
CA ILE A 161 14.72 25.90 14.94
C ILE A 161 14.56 27.24 15.65
N PRO A 162 15.63 27.98 16.03
CA PRO A 162 15.48 29.29 16.65
C PRO A 162 14.84 30.31 15.70
N PHE A 163 15.13 30.24 14.40
CA PHE A 163 14.45 31.06 13.38
C PHE A 163 12.93 30.78 13.36
N CYS A 164 12.55 29.51 13.31
CA CYS A 164 11.16 29.07 13.36
C CYS A 164 10.41 29.61 14.58
N LYS A 165 11.02 29.54 15.76
CA LYS A 165 10.44 30.04 17.01
C LYS A 165 10.33 31.56 17.01
N LYS A 166 11.41 32.26 16.64
CA LYS A 166 11.47 33.73 16.68
C LYS A 166 10.47 34.39 15.72
N PHE A 167 10.27 33.82 14.53
CA PHE A 167 9.42 34.40 13.49
C PHE A 167 8.07 33.70 13.32
N ASN A 168 7.75 32.75 14.22
CA ASN A 168 6.52 31.94 14.16
C ASN A 168 6.25 31.35 12.75
N VAL A 169 7.29 30.76 12.17
CA VAL A 169 7.31 30.24 10.79
C VAL A 169 6.30 29.13 10.60
N GLU A 170 5.49 29.18 9.55
CA GLU A 170 4.61 28.09 9.16
C GLU A 170 4.50 28.03 7.61
N PRO A 171 4.57 26.85 6.96
CA PRO A 171 4.83 25.52 7.52
C PRO A 171 6.23 25.36 8.12
N ARG A 172 6.46 24.31 8.92
CA ARG A 172 7.77 24.05 9.55
C ARG A 172 8.79 23.37 8.64
N SER A 173 8.35 22.82 7.50
CA SER A 173 9.26 22.29 6.48
C SER A 173 9.99 23.44 5.77
N PRO A 174 11.33 23.48 5.74
CA PRO A 174 12.05 24.57 5.12
C PRO A 174 11.82 24.63 3.60
N ALA A 175 11.80 23.49 2.90
CA ALA A 175 11.45 23.45 1.47
C ALA A 175 10.07 24.07 1.20
N ALA A 176 9.05 23.68 1.97
CA ALA A 176 7.69 24.19 1.80
C ALA A 176 7.57 25.68 2.22
N TYR A 177 8.28 26.10 3.25
CA TYR A 177 8.29 27.50 3.67
C TYR A 177 8.93 28.38 2.60
N PHE A 178 10.14 28.04 2.14
CA PHE A 178 10.87 28.88 1.18
C PHE A 178 10.28 28.89 -0.23
N SER A 179 9.48 27.87 -0.61
CA SER A 179 8.69 27.88 -1.85
C SER A 179 7.44 28.77 -1.74
N SER A 180 6.88 28.95 -0.53
CA SER A 180 5.66 29.74 -0.30
C SER A 180 5.88 31.25 -0.16
N ILE A 181 7.10 31.70 0.13
CA ILE A 181 7.40 33.12 0.41
C ILE A 181 7.51 33.92 -0.90
N THR A 182 6.68 34.95 -1.04
CA THR A 182 6.69 35.88 -2.18
C THR A 182 7.59 37.10 -2.00
N ALA A 183 7.83 37.54 -0.76
CA ALA A 183 8.68 38.69 -0.42
C ALA A 183 9.62 38.35 0.76
N PRO A 184 10.86 37.91 0.51
CA PRO A 184 11.79 37.51 1.57
C PRO A 184 12.41 38.72 2.27
N THR A 185 12.40 38.72 3.62
CA THR A 185 13.18 39.66 4.44
C THR A 185 14.67 39.32 4.41
N ASP A 186 15.55 40.22 4.85
CA ASP A 186 17.00 39.95 4.95
C ASP A 186 17.30 38.72 5.83
N ALA A 187 16.54 38.54 6.92
CA ALA A 187 16.62 37.37 7.78
C ALA A 187 16.16 36.08 7.05
N ASN A 188 15.14 36.16 6.19
CA ASN A 188 14.73 35.03 5.35
C ASN A 188 15.84 34.67 4.35
N GLN A 189 16.52 35.67 3.77
CA GLN A 189 17.57 35.45 2.78
C GLN A 189 18.80 34.75 3.37
N SER A 190 19.22 35.13 4.59
CA SER A 190 20.39 34.51 5.24
C SER A 190 20.13 33.03 5.57
N ILE A 191 18.97 32.70 6.13
CA ILE A 191 18.61 31.30 6.42
C ILE A 191 18.34 30.52 5.14
N LYS A 192 17.71 31.12 4.13
CA LYS A 192 17.51 30.48 2.81
C LYS A 192 18.84 30.12 2.16
N LYS A 193 19.87 30.98 2.29
CA LYS A 193 21.22 30.65 1.81
C LYS A 193 21.78 29.40 2.50
N LEU A 194 21.69 29.33 3.82
CA LEU A 194 22.14 28.15 4.58
C LEU A 194 21.38 26.87 4.18
N TYR A 195 20.07 26.99 3.95
CA TYR A 195 19.25 25.88 3.44
C TYR A 195 19.71 25.44 2.05
N ASN A 196 19.86 26.35 1.11
CA ASN A 196 20.34 26.06 -0.25
C ASN A 196 21.75 25.43 -0.23
N ASP A 197 22.63 25.90 0.64
CA ASP A 197 23.98 25.33 0.78
C ASP A 197 23.93 23.88 1.28
N MET A 198 23.04 23.56 2.23
CA MET A 198 22.79 22.20 2.70
C MET A 198 22.17 21.33 1.60
N GLU A 199 21.13 21.82 0.94
CA GLU A 199 20.42 21.17 -0.17
C GLU A 199 21.41 20.77 -1.28
N ASN A 200 22.24 21.71 -1.73
CA ASN A 200 23.27 21.47 -2.74
C ASN A 200 24.25 20.37 -2.30
N ARG A 201 24.69 20.35 -1.04
CA ARG A 201 25.60 19.30 -0.54
C ARG A 201 24.95 17.92 -0.54
N ILE A 202 23.68 17.83 -0.13
CA ILE A 202 22.94 16.57 -0.08
C ILE A 202 22.66 16.06 -1.50
N GLU A 203 22.17 16.93 -2.38
CA GLU A 203 21.89 16.57 -3.76
C GLU A 203 23.14 16.15 -4.53
N ASN A 204 24.26 16.86 -4.35
CA ASN A 204 25.51 16.50 -4.99
C ASN A 204 26.00 15.12 -4.53
N ALA A 205 25.93 14.81 -3.23
CA ALA A 205 26.27 13.49 -2.71
C ALA A 205 25.34 12.40 -3.27
N THR A 206 24.04 12.69 -3.35
CA THR A 206 23.03 11.76 -3.89
C THR A 206 23.25 11.50 -5.38
N LYS A 207 23.49 12.55 -6.18
CA LYS A 207 23.78 12.46 -7.62
C LYS A 207 25.07 11.69 -7.90
N LEU A 208 26.08 11.84 -7.06
CA LEU A 208 27.35 11.10 -7.16
C LEU A 208 27.26 9.68 -6.58
N GLY A 209 26.19 9.35 -5.86
CA GLY A 209 26.04 8.07 -5.17
C GLY A 209 27.06 7.83 -4.05
N GLN A 210 27.73 8.87 -3.54
CA GLN A 210 28.80 8.74 -2.55
C GLN A 210 28.88 9.94 -1.60
N VAL A 211 29.19 9.65 -0.33
CA VAL A 211 29.44 10.68 0.69
C VAL A 211 30.83 11.32 0.49
N PRO A 212 30.96 12.66 0.60
CA PRO A 212 32.27 13.32 0.50
C PRO A 212 33.29 12.77 1.52
N LYS A 213 34.53 12.50 1.05
CA LYS A 213 35.61 11.91 1.89
C LYS A 213 35.90 12.73 3.15
N GLU A 214 35.80 14.04 3.06
CA GLU A 214 35.99 14.98 4.17
C GLU A 214 34.90 14.86 5.24
N ALA A 215 33.64 14.63 4.83
CA ALA A 215 32.55 14.39 5.77
C ALA A 215 32.69 13.02 6.43
N ARG A 216 33.06 12.00 5.64
CA ARG A 216 33.29 10.63 6.13
C ARG A 216 34.41 10.55 7.18
N SER A 217 35.50 11.32 7.01
CA SER A 217 36.62 11.34 7.96
C SER A 217 36.35 12.16 9.22
N LYS A 218 35.48 13.17 9.15
CA LYS A 218 35.13 14.03 10.29
C LYS A 218 34.21 13.35 11.31
N HIS A 219 33.33 12.46 10.87
CA HIS A 219 32.33 11.82 11.73
C HIS A 219 32.57 10.31 11.88
N LYS A 220 32.92 9.85 13.09
CA LYS A 220 33.25 8.45 13.37
C LYS A 220 32.12 7.46 13.06
N GLY A 221 30.87 7.91 13.10
CA GLY A 221 29.69 7.11 12.78
C GLY A 221 29.70 6.47 11.39
N PHE A 222 30.42 7.03 10.41
CA PHE A 222 30.52 6.41 9.08
C PHE A 222 31.29 5.09 9.06
N SER A 223 32.08 4.78 10.09
CA SER A 223 32.78 3.50 10.20
C SER A 223 31.85 2.29 10.27
N HIS A 224 30.57 2.48 10.63
CA HIS A 224 29.57 1.43 10.58
C HIS A 224 29.29 0.90 9.16
N TRP A 225 29.55 1.72 8.13
CA TRP A 225 29.43 1.28 6.74
C TRP A 225 30.68 0.57 6.21
N ASP A 226 31.75 0.45 7.02
CA ASP A 226 32.93 -0.30 6.62
C ASP A 226 32.72 -1.83 6.76
N SER A 227 31.80 -2.26 7.63
CA SER A 227 31.34 -3.67 7.75
C SER A 227 30.00 -3.94 7.05
N TYR A 228 29.45 -2.94 6.35
CA TYR A 228 28.17 -3.06 5.65
C TYR A 228 28.32 -3.91 4.40
N SER A 229 27.52 -4.99 4.31
CA SER A 229 27.56 -5.89 3.16
C SER A 229 26.50 -5.51 2.12
N SER A 230 25.23 -5.38 2.54
CA SER A 230 24.13 -4.96 1.67
C SER A 230 22.95 -4.42 2.47
N ARG A 231 21.94 -3.86 1.80
CA ARG A 231 20.67 -3.40 2.43
C ARG A 231 19.89 -4.51 3.14
N HIS A 232 20.23 -5.77 2.87
CA HIS A 232 19.59 -6.96 3.44
C HIS A 232 20.50 -7.70 4.42
N ASP A 233 21.77 -7.28 4.54
CA ASP A 233 22.76 -7.89 5.43
C ASP A 233 23.71 -6.82 5.99
N HIS A 234 23.38 -6.34 7.19
CA HIS A 234 24.19 -5.37 7.92
C HIS A 234 23.87 -5.39 9.42
N ASP A 235 24.86 -4.99 10.22
CA ASP A 235 24.70 -4.82 11.67
C ASP A 235 23.73 -3.67 12.00
N THR A 236 23.30 -3.60 13.27
CA THR A 236 22.58 -2.41 13.75
C THR A 236 23.49 -1.18 13.70
N ILE A 237 23.00 -0.13 13.04
CA ILE A 237 23.63 1.19 13.01
C ILE A 237 22.76 2.14 13.84
N LEU A 238 23.25 2.55 15.00
CA LEU A 238 22.57 3.48 15.89
C LEU A 238 23.50 4.65 16.19
N GLN A 239 23.04 5.87 15.91
CA GLN A 239 23.80 7.10 16.15
C GLN A 239 22.91 8.16 16.79
N ILE A 240 23.36 8.75 17.90
CA ILE A 240 22.71 9.87 18.58
C ILE A 240 23.44 11.16 18.16
N LEU A 241 22.90 11.85 17.15
CA LEU A 241 23.53 13.05 16.58
C LEU A 241 23.38 14.27 17.50
N ILE A 242 22.22 14.39 18.14
CA ILE A 242 21.94 15.44 19.12
C ILE A 242 21.46 14.76 20.40
N ASP A 243 22.20 14.94 21.49
CA ASP A 243 21.78 14.51 22.82
C ASP A 243 21.43 15.74 23.66
N ARG A 244 20.14 15.90 23.99
CA ARG A 244 19.66 16.99 24.88
C ARG A 244 20.34 17.03 26.25
N ARG A 245 21.00 15.95 26.66
CA ARG A 245 21.72 15.85 27.93
C ARG A 245 23.12 16.47 27.86
N ASP A 246 23.66 16.68 26.66
CA ASP A 246 24.95 17.33 26.45
C ASP A 246 24.79 18.86 26.48
N PRO A 247 25.38 19.57 27.48
CA PRO A 247 25.26 21.01 27.59
C PRO A 247 25.97 21.77 26.44
N ASN A 248 26.82 21.11 25.65
CA ASN A 248 27.52 21.74 24.53
C ASN A 248 26.69 21.76 23.24
N VAL A 249 25.58 21.01 23.18
CA VAL A 249 24.73 20.91 22.00
C VAL A 249 23.58 21.92 22.10
N ILE A 250 23.93 23.18 21.85
CA ILE A 250 23.02 24.33 21.85
C ILE A 250 22.86 24.92 20.44
N ASP A 251 21.73 25.58 20.22
CA ASP A 251 21.48 26.33 19.00
C ASP A 251 22.19 27.70 19.01
N VAL A 252 22.11 28.43 17.90
CA VAL A 252 22.75 29.77 17.79
C VAL A 252 22.15 30.83 18.72
N ALA A 253 21.01 30.55 19.35
CA ALA A 253 20.38 31.40 20.35
C ALA A 253 20.67 30.94 21.80
N GLY A 254 21.50 29.91 21.98
CA GLY A 254 21.85 29.36 23.29
C GLY A 254 20.80 28.44 23.91
N CYS A 255 19.81 27.99 23.14
CA CYS A 255 18.78 27.05 23.60
C CYS A 255 19.18 25.59 23.31
N VAL A 256 18.68 24.66 24.13
CA VAL A 256 18.86 23.22 23.92
C VAL A 256 18.07 22.77 22.69
N LEU A 257 18.66 21.87 21.90
CA LEU A 257 18.02 21.25 20.75
C LEU A 257 17.30 19.93 21.12
N PRO A 258 16.22 19.55 20.41
CA PRO A 258 15.60 18.24 20.56
C PRO A 258 16.58 17.11 20.27
N THR A 259 16.49 16.00 21.02
CA THR A 259 17.30 14.80 20.75
C THR A 259 17.05 14.30 19.32
N LEU A 260 18.10 13.97 18.58
CA LEU A 260 18.03 13.46 17.21
C LEU A 260 18.81 12.13 17.10
N VAL A 261 18.13 11.09 16.66
CA VAL A 261 18.66 9.72 16.59
C VAL A 261 18.45 9.12 15.21
N TYR A 262 19.50 8.52 14.66
CA TYR A 262 19.46 7.67 13.47
C TYR A 262 19.47 6.20 13.89
N LEU A 263 18.60 5.38 13.29
CA LEU A 263 18.58 3.94 13.47
C LEU A 263 18.41 3.23 12.13
N ALA A 264 19.38 2.40 11.77
CA ALA A 264 19.19 1.27 10.86
C ALA A 264 19.27 -0.01 11.69
N ARG A 265 18.16 -0.75 11.76
CA ARG A 265 18.09 -2.01 12.53
C ARG A 265 18.90 -3.12 11.85
N GLU A 266 19.36 -4.10 12.62
CA GLU A 266 20.07 -5.25 12.04
C GLU A 266 19.19 -5.97 11.04
N LYS A 267 19.77 -6.30 9.88
CA LYS A 267 19.14 -7.12 8.85
C LYS A 267 20.05 -8.28 8.51
N ARG A 268 19.44 -9.46 8.36
CA ARG A 268 20.09 -10.70 7.94
C ARG A 268 19.18 -11.41 6.94
N PRO A 269 19.73 -12.04 5.88
CA PRO A 269 18.93 -12.75 4.89
C PRO A 269 18.02 -13.84 5.48
N GLN A 270 18.40 -14.44 6.60
CA GLN A 270 17.66 -15.54 7.24
C GLN A 270 16.47 -15.05 8.11
N HIS A 271 16.32 -13.74 8.34
CA HIS A 271 15.34 -13.20 9.28
C HIS A 271 14.31 -12.26 8.60
N PRO A 272 13.00 -12.51 8.79
CA PRO A 272 11.98 -11.59 8.29
C PRO A 272 11.99 -10.29 9.09
N HIS A 273 11.90 -9.17 8.37
CA HIS A 273 12.06 -7.84 8.96
C HIS A 273 10.73 -7.07 9.07
N ASN A 274 9.63 -7.53 8.45
CA ASN A 274 8.30 -6.94 8.65
C ASN A 274 8.18 -5.43 8.32
N PHE A 275 9.00 -4.93 7.38
CA PHE A 275 8.96 -3.55 6.87
C PHE A 275 8.78 -2.48 7.98
N LYS A 276 7.87 -1.53 7.77
CA LYS A 276 7.57 -0.42 8.68
C LYS A 276 7.13 -0.86 10.08
N ALA A 277 6.38 -1.96 10.19
CA ALA A 277 5.98 -2.52 11.48
C ALA A 277 7.19 -2.87 12.35
N GLY A 278 8.17 -3.55 11.76
CA GLY A 278 9.41 -3.94 12.42
C GLY A 278 10.31 -2.74 12.74
N ALA A 279 10.38 -1.76 11.84
CA ALA A 279 11.08 -0.50 12.06
C ALA A 279 10.53 0.26 13.28
N MET A 280 9.21 0.47 13.32
CA MET A 280 8.54 1.12 14.44
C MET A 280 8.71 0.33 15.75
N ASN A 281 8.63 -1.00 15.71
CA ASN A 281 8.82 -1.82 16.91
C ASN A 281 10.24 -1.72 17.47
N ALA A 282 11.27 -1.69 16.61
CA ALA A 282 12.64 -1.42 17.02
C ALA A 282 12.77 -0.02 17.65
N LEU A 283 12.17 1.01 17.05
CA LEU A 283 12.15 2.37 17.59
C LEU A 283 11.47 2.45 18.96
N ILE A 284 10.34 1.78 19.18
CA ILE A 284 9.65 1.78 20.48
C ILE A 284 10.59 1.23 21.56
N ARG A 285 11.34 0.16 21.26
CA ARG A 285 12.31 -0.43 22.19
C ARG A 285 13.50 0.48 22.44
N VAL A 286 14.16 0.97 21.39
CA VAL A 286 15.36 1.81 21.49
C VAL A 286 15.06 3.12 22.22
N SER A 287 13.99 3.83 21.82
CA SER A 287 13.59 5.10 22.45
C SER A 287 13.22 4.97 23.92
N SER A 288 12.72 3.80 24.38
CA SER A 288 12.40 3.56 25.80
C SER A 288 13.62 3.68 26.73
N ARG A 289 14.83 3.57 26.19
CA ARG A 289 16.09 3.71 26.94
C ARG A 289 16.83 5.03 26.68
N ILE A 290 16.36 5.84 25.73
CA ILE A 290 16.96 7.13 25.39
C ILE A 290 16.14 8.27 26.02
N SER A 291 14.91 8.46 25.55
CA SER A 291 14.03 9.56 25.95
C SER A 291 12.87 9.09 26.82
N ASN A 292 12.40 7.85 26.60
CA ASN A 292 11.21 7.25 27.18
C ASN A 292 9.98 8.17 27.12
N GLY A 293 9.72 8.80 25.97
CA GLY A 293 8.59 9.71 25.79
C GLY A 293 7.25 9.01 26.00
N GLN A 294 6.35 9.59 26.78
CA GLN A 294 5.04 9.00 27.08
C GLN A 294 4.13 8.96 25.85
N ILE A 295 4.29 9.94 24.95
CA ILE A 295 3.56 10.04 23.70
C ILE A 295 4.50 9.73 22.54
N ILE A 296 4.01 8.95 21.58
CA ILE A 296 4.69 8.63 20.34
C ILE A 296 3.90 9.23 19.18
N LEU A 297 4.52 10.07 18.38
CA LEU A 297 4.02 10.50 17.08
C LEU A 297 4.71 9.68 16.00
N ASN A 298 3.95 9.05 15.11
CA ASN A 298 4.52 8.46 13.90
C ASN A 298 4.11 9.26 12.66
N VAL A 299 5.09 9.49 11.79
CA VAL A 299 4.90 10.14 10.49
C VAL A 299 5.69 9.41 9.41
N ASP A 300 5.17 9.42 8.19
CA ASP A 300 5.92 8.99 7.01
C ASP A 300 6.99 10.01 6.63
N CYS A 301 8.04 9.58 5.94
CA CYS A 301 9.14 10.45 5.53
C CYS A 301 8.72 11.54 4.52
N ASP A 302 7.58 11.37 3.84
CA ASP A 302 6.99 12.34 2.93
C ASP A 302 5.93 13.24 3.61
N MET A 303 5.72 13.14 4.93
CA MET A 303 4.68 13.86 5.68
C MET A 303 5.28 14.85 6.69
N TYR A 304 5.33 16.14 6.32
CA TYR A 304 5.86 17.20 7.19
C TYR A 304 4.78 17.87 8.06
N SER A 305 5.23 18.56 9.11
CA SER A 305 4.38 19.37 9.99
C SER A 305 4.04 20.71 9.34
N ASN A 306 2.76 20.87 8.98
CA ASN A 306 2.20 22.12 8.49
C ASN A 306 1.61 23.00 9.62
N ASP A 307 1.34 22.44 10.80
CA ASP A 307 0.93 23.20 12.00
C ASP A 307 1.73 22.72 13.21
N SER A 308 2.62 23.60 13.71
CA SER A 308 3.47 23.29 14.86
C SER A 308 2.75 23.15 16.20
N SER A 309 1.46 23.44 16.26
CA SER A 309 0.66 23.29 17.47
C SER A 309 -0.04 21.93 17.56
N SER A 310 0.16 21.04 16.58
CA SER A 310 -0.51 19.73 16.51
C SER A 310 -0.25 18.83 17.72
N ILE A 311 0.97 18.87 18.30
CA ILE A 311 1.28 18.16 19.56
C ILE A 311 0.34 18.65 20.68
N ARG A 312 0.23 19.97 20.84
CA ARG A 312 -0.64 20.57 21.88
C ARG A 312 -2.11 20.24 21.64
N ASP A 313 -2.55 20.19 20.39
CA ASP A 313 -3.90 19.74 20.05
C ASP A 313 -4.16 18.28 20.44
N ALA A 314 -3.21 17.37 20.15
CA ALA A 314 -3.31 15.98 20.58
C ALA A 314 -3.35 15.84 22.11
N LEU A 315 -2.51 16.62 22.82
CA LEU A 315 -2.45 16.62 24.28
C LEU A 315 -3.72 17.16 24.93
N CYS A 316 -4.44 18.10 24.30
CA CYS A 316 -5.75 18.53 24.79
C CYS A 316 -6.72 17.34 24.94
N PHE A 317 -6.59 16.31 24.12
CA PHE A 317 -7.39 15.09 24.25
C PHE A 317 -6.78 14.10 25.22
N LEU A 318 -5.48 13.82 25.12
CA LEU A 318 -4.81 12.77 25.90
C LEU A 318 -4.64 13.15 27.38
N MET A 319 -4.53 14.45 27.70
CA MET A 319 -4.34 14.94 29.06
C MET A 319 -5.65 15.41 29.73
N ASP A 320 -6.79 15.35 29.03
CA ASP A 320 -8.07 15.71 29.62
C ASP A 320 -8.39 14.80 30.81
N GLU A 321 -8.70 15.39 31.96
CA GLU A 321 -8.79 14.67 33.23
C GLU A 321 -10.05 13.79 33.31
N GLU A 322 -11.08 14.11 32.54
CA GLU A 322 -12.33 13.35 32.48
C GLU A 322 -12.26 12.23 31.44
N LYS A 323 -11.77 12.51 30.23
CA LYS A 323 -11.86 11.58 29.09
C LYS A 323 -10.52 11.08 28.57
N GLY A 324 -9.42 11.79 28.85
CA GLY A 324 -8.08 11.49 28.35
C GLY A 324 -7.62 10.08 28.65
N HIS A 325 -7.95 9.57 29.84
CA HIS A 325 -7.56 8.23 30.28
C HIS A 325 -8.18 7.08 29.48
N GLU A 326 -9.25 7.31 28.71
CA GLU A 326 -9.87 6.29 27.84
C GLU A 326 -9.27 6.24 26.43
N ILE A 327 -8.47 7.24 26.07
CA ILE A 327 -7.99 7.46 24.70
C ILE A 327 -6.59 6.90 24.56
N ALA A 328 -6.42 5.95 23.63
CA ALA A 328 -5.14 5.35 23.30
C ALA A 328 -4.37 6.15 22.26
N PHE A 329 -5.06 6.66 21.24
CA PHE A 329 -4.43 7.44 20.19
C PHE A 329 -5.35 8.48 19.56
N VAL A 330 -4.75 9.53 19.00
CA VAL A 330 -5.41 10.62 18.26
C VAL A 330 -4.92 10.61 16.82
N GLN A 331 -5.81 10.28 15.89
CA GLN A 331 -5.55 10.25 14.45
C GLN A 331 -5.87 11.60 13.81
N PHE A 332 -4.92 12.14 13.05
CA PHE A 332 -5.14 13.30 12.18
C PHE A 332 -5.36 12.84 10.73
N PRO A 333 -6.04 13.64 9.89
CA PRO A 333 -6.11 13.36 8.46
C PRO A 333 -4.73 13.43 7.79
N GLN A 334 -4.46 12.47 6.91
CA GLN A 334 -3.40 12.58 5.92
C GLN A 334 -3.86 13.52 4.82
N ASN A 335 -3.19 14.67 4.70
CA ASN A 335 -3.45 15.63 3.65
C ASN A 335 -2.23 15.74 2.74
N PHE A 336 -2.45 16.20 1.51
CA PHE A 336 -1.39 16.30 0.52
C PHE A 336 -1.32 17.71 -0.05
N GLU A 337 -0.10 18.18 -0.33
CA GLU A 337 0.14 19.54 -0.83
C GLU A 337 0.00 19.63 -2.36
N ASN A 338 0.35 18.57 -3.08
CA ASN A 338 0.39 18.53 -4.54
C ASN A 338 -0.96 18.15 -5.18
N ILE A 339 -2.09 18.37 -4.50
CA ILE A 339 -3.42 18.06 -5.05
C ILE A 339 -3.83 19.13 -6.06
N THR A 340 -4.17 18.71 -7.28
CA THR A 340 -4.73 19.60 -8.31
C THR A 340 -6.12 20.10 -7.97
N THR A 341 -6.55 21.19 -8.61
CA THR A 341 -7.83 21.88 -8.34
C THR A 341 -9.03 20.93 -8.36
N ASN A 342 -9.07 20.00 -9.33
CA ASN A 342 -10.14 19.02 -9.51
C ASN A 342 -9.69 17.60 -9.11
N ASP A 343 -8.63 17.47 -8.32
CA ASP A 343 -8.13 16.22 -7.75
C ASP A 343 -8.20 15.04 -8.75
N LEU A 344 -7.39 15.13 -9.81
CA LEU A 344 -7.45 14.27 -11.00
C LEU A 344 -7.58 12.77 -10.68
N TYR A 345 -6.90 12.32 -9.63
CA TYR A 345 -6.84 10.92 -9.20
C TYR A 345 -7.58 10.64 -7.87
N SER A 346 -8.39 11.58 -7.37
CA SER A 346 -9.09 11.47 -6.08
C SER A 346 -8.14 11.02 -4.96
N SER A 347 -6.99 11.69 -4.87
CA SER A 347 -5.93 11.39 -3.90
C SER A 347 -6.16 12.07 -2.56
N SER A 348 -7.00 13.12 -2.49
CA SER A 348 -7.24 13.87 -1.25
C SER A 348 -8.02 13.10 -0.19
N LEU A 349 -8.67 11.98 -0.55
CA LEU A 349 -9.55 11.19 0.33
C LEU A 349 -10.58 12.05 1.08
N ARG A 350 -11.04 13.12 0.44
CA ARG A 350 -11.79 14.23 1.04
C ARG A 350 -13.00 13.80 1.85
N VAL A 351 -13.85 12.93 1.31
CA VAL A 351 -15.05 12.44 2.01
C VAL A 351 -14.68 11.58 3.23
N ILE A 352 -13.58 10.82 3.15
CA ILE A 352 -13.10 10.00 4.27
C ILE A 352 -12.73 10.93 5.44
N SER A 353 -11.92 11.96 5.17
CA SER A 353 -11.45 12.91 6.17
C SER A 353 -12.59 13.78 6.73
N GLU A 354 -13.44 14.36 5.88
CA GLU A 354 -14.45 15.34 6.31
C GLU A 354 -15.75 14.70 6.85
N VAL A 355 -16.00 13.42 6.54
CA VAL A 355 -17.27 12.76 6.85
C VAL A 355 -17.06 11.43 7.57
N GLU A 356 -16.36 10.48 6.96
CA GLU A 356 -16.37 9.08 7.42
C GLU A 356 -15.66 8.92 8.76
N PHE A 357 -14.48 9.52 8.93
CA PHE A 357 -13.72 9.43 10.16
C PHE A 357 -14.39 10.18 11.31
N HIS A 358 -15.08 11.29 11.01
CA HIS A 358 -15.96 11.95 11.97
C HIS A 358 -17.16 11.07 12.38
N GLY A 359 -17.64 10.20 11.50
CA GLY A 359 -18.65 9.19 11.81
C GLY A 359 -18.15 8.11 12.75
N LEU A 360 -16.97 7.54 12.47
CA LEU A 360 -16.30 6.57 13.32
C LEU A 360 -15.93 7.13 14.70
N ASP A 361 -15.52 8.40 14.75
CA ASP A 361 -15.25 9.11 16.00
C ASP A 361 -16.47 9.17 16.93
N GLY A 362 -17.67 9.14 16.35
CA GLY A 362 -18.93 9.02 17.10
C GLY A 362 -19.13 7.68 17.80
N PHE A 363 -18.38 6.65 17.42
CA PHE A 363 -18.53 5.26 17.86
C PHE A 363 -17.34 4.73 18.66
N GLY A 364 -16.35 5.57 18.95
CA GLY A 364 -15.15 5.19 19.70
C GLY A 364 -13.83 5.53 19.03
N GLY A 365 -13.87 6.21 17.87
CA GLY A 365 -12.67 6.68 17.16
C GLY A 365 -12.40 5.91 15.87
N PRO A 366 -11.73 6.53 14.87
CA PRO A 366 -11.38 5.87 13.62
C PRO A 366 -10.24 4.87 13.80
N LEU A 367 -10.02 4.11 12.73
CA LEU A 367 -8.86 3.25 12.58
C LEU A 367 -7.55 4.06 12.51
N TYR A 368 -6.45 3.40 12.89
CA TYR A 368 -5.10 3.93 12.73
C TYR A 368 -4.66 3.75 11.27
N ILE A 369 -4.23 4.82 10.61
CA ILE A 369 -3.88 4.85 9.17
C ILE A 369 -2.39 5.06 8.89
N GLY A 370 -1.51 4.76 9.86
CA GLY A 370 -0.08 4.64 9.58
C GLY A 370 0.75 5.92 9.65
N SER A 371 0.15 7.11 9.66
CA SER A 371 0.87 8.40 9.76
C SER A 371 0.00 9.50 10.37
N GLY A 372 0.63 10.51 10.97
CA GLY A 372 -0.05 11.63 11.62
C GLY A 372 -0.85 11.21 12.85
N CYS A 373 -0.36 10.22 13.61
CA CYS A 373 -1.06 9.65 14.74
C CYS A 373 -0.26 9.77 16.04
N PHE A 374 -0.91 10.28 17.10
CA PHE A 374 -0.32 10.39 18.42
C PHE A 374 -0.80 9.26 19.30
N HIS A 375 0.09 8.35 19.68
CA HIS A 375 -0.17 7.20 20.52
C HIS A 375 0.33 7.41 21.95
N ARG A 376 -0.37 6.85 22.94
CA ARG A 376 0.27 6.56 24.23
C ARG A 376 1.23 5.39 24.06
N ARG A 377 2.45 5.53 24.56
CA ARG A 377 3.49 4.48 24.49
C ARG A 377 3.02 3.16 25.08
N ASP A 378 2.40 3.19 26.26
CA ASP A 378 1.95 2.00 26.98
C ASP A 378 0.91 1.17 26.20
N THR A 379 0.05 1.83 25.41
CA THR A 379 -0.93 1.15 24.55
C THR A 379 -0.26 0.35 23.44
N LEU A 380 0.78 0.91 22.81
CA LEU A 380 1.63 0.19 21.86
C LEU A 380 2.42 -0.91 22.57
N CYS A 381 2.86 -0.70 23.82
CA CYS A 381 3.49 -1.74 24.64
C CYS A 381 2.52 -2.82 25.17
N GLY A 382 1.30 -2.92 24.64
CA GLY A 382 0.40 -4.05 24.94
C GLY A 382 -0.56 -3.83 26.10
N ARG A 383 -0.62 -2.62 26.69
CA ARG A 383 -1.50 -2.34 27.83
C ARG A 383 -2.97 -2.55 27.47
N LYS A 384 -3.70 -3.27 28.31
CA LYS A 384 -5.16 -3.42 28.24
C LYS A 384 -5.85 -2.33 29.05
N PHE A 385 -7.00 -1.86 28.57
CA PHE A 385 -7.78 -0.85 29.29
C PHE A 385 -8.50 -1.49 30.49
N ILE A 386 -8.38 -0.86 31.67
CA ILE A 386 -9.06 -1.29 32.90
C ILE A 386 -9.90 -0.10 33.39
N ARG A 387 -11.22 -0.29 33.44
CA ARG A 387 -12.16 0.77 33.81
C ARG A 387 -11.95 1.19 35.28
N GLY A 388 -11.79 2.48 35.53
CA GLY A 388 -11.63 3.04 36.88
C GLY A 388 -10.19 3.05 37.41
N TYR A 389 -9.24 2.44 36.70
CA TYR A 389 -7.82 2.52 37.06
C TYR A 389 -7.20 3.79 36.46
N LYS A 390 -6.96 4.80 37.31
CA LYS A 390 -6.12 5.95 36.95
C LYS A 390 -4.66 5.54 37.13
N HIS A 391 -3.86 5.70 36.09
CA HIS A 391 -2.46 5.31 36.13
C HIS A 391 -1.66 6.25 37.05
N GLU A 392 -1.03 5.70 38.08
CA GLU A 392 0.17 6.28 38.68
C GLU A 392 1.37 5.65 37.98
N GLU A 393 2.12 6.44 37.19
CA GLU A 393 3.40 6.00 36.64
C GLU A 393 4.43 5.92 37.76
N LYS A 394 5.14 4.79 37.88
CA LYS A 394 6.36 4.71 38.70
C LYS A 394 7.56 4.82 37.75
N TRP A 395 8.38 5.83 37.97
CA TRP A 395 9.47 6.20 37.08
C TRP A 395 10.77 5.57 37.55
N GLU A 396 11.38 4.76 36.68
CA GLU A 396 12.80 4.43 36.86
C GLU A 396 13.63 5.58 36.26
N SER A 397 14.53 6.14 37.07
CA SER A 397 15.49 7.12 36.58
C SER A 397 16.41 6.47 35.55
N ILE A 398 16.44 6.99 34.33
CA ILE A 398 17.41 6.57 33.33
C ILE A 398 18.81 6.92 33.86
N GLN A 399 19.67 5.90 34.05
CA GLN A 399 21.06 6.12 34.47
C GLN A 399 21.81 6.99 33.46
N ARG A 400 22.60 7.96 33.96
CA ARG A 400 23.51 8.77 33.14
C ARG A 400 24.65 7.88 32.65
N LYS A 401 24.66 7.58 31.35
CA LYS A 401 25.73 6.88 30.62
C LYS A 401 26.29 7.79 29.53
N SER A 402 27.52 7.55 29.11
CA SER A 402 28.08 8.24 27.94
C SER A 402 27.31 7.86 26.68
N VAL A 403 27.29 8.73 25.66
CA VAL A 403 26.57 8.48 24.40
C VAL A 403 27.05 7.18 23.73
N LEU A 404 28.37 6.97 23.67
CA LEU A 404 28.97 5.77 23.06
C LEU A 404 28.61 4.49 23.81
N GLU A 405 28.62 4.50 25.15
CA GLU A 405 28.19 3.34 25.94
C GLU A 405 26.70 3.05 25.76
N LEU A 406 25.88 4.10 25.61
CA LEU A 406 24.46 3.97 25.37
C LEU A 406 24.19 3.38 23.98
N GLU A 407 24.83 3.90 22.92
CA GLU A 407 24.72 3.36 21.57
C GLU A 407 25.05 1.87 21.52
N GLU A 408 26.18 1.47 22.11
CA GLU A 408 26.62 0.07 22.10
C GLU A 408 25.66 -0.86 22.84
N GLN A 409 25.14 -0.44 24.00
CA GLN A 409 24.17 -1.22 24.77
C GLN A 409 22.82 -1.38 24.06
N LEU A 410 22.42 -0.40 23.26
CA LEU A 410 21.11 -0.38 22.62
C LEU A 410 21.05 -1.15 21.30
N LYS A 411 22.20 -1.47 20.68
CA LYS A 411 22.25 -2.29 19.46
C LYS A 411 21.47 -3.59 19.59
N GLY A 412 21.59 -4.27 20.72
CA GLY A 412 20.86 -5.52 20.99
C GLY A 412 19.33 -5.39 20.92
N LEU A 413 18.77 -4.20 21.19
CA LEU A 413 17.32 -3.97 21.12
C LEU A 413 16.80 -3.88 19.68
N ALA A 414 17.67 -3.57 18.71
CA ALA A 414 17.34 -3.50 17.29
C ALA A 414 17.87 -4.70 16.49
N SER A 415 18.34 -5.76 17.18
CA SER A 415 18.76 -7.00 16.55
C SER A 415 17.59 -7.72 15.88
N CYS A 416 17.85 -8.38 14.74
CA CYS A 416 16.88 -9.20 14.02
C CYS A 416 16.40 -10.43 14.82
N THR A 417 17.16 -10.83 15.85
CA THR A 417 16.82 -11.99 16.70
C THR A 417 16.03 -11.62 17.95
N TYR A 418 15.94 -10.32 18.28
CA TYR A 418 15.32 -9.85 19.53
C TYR A 418 13.88 -10.35 19.70
N GLU A 419 13.14 -10.45 18.59
CA GLU A 419 11.69 -10.65 18.60
C GLU A 419 11.27 -12.12 18.63
N ALA A 420 12.19 -13.06 18.32
CA ALA A 420 11.89 -14.47 18.05
C ALA A 420 11.05 -15.15 19.15
N ASN A 421 11.37 -14.89 20.42
CA ASN A 421 10.72 -15.49 21.59
C ASN A 421 9.94 -14.47 22.44
N THR A 422 9.43 -13.41 21.81
CA THR A 422 8.73 -12.33 22.51
C THR A 422 7.30 -12.14 22.01
N GLN A 423 6.57 -11.22 22.66
CA GLN A 423 5.24 -10.79 22.24
C GLN A 423 5.26 -9.64 21.22
N TRP A 424 6.44 -9.14 20.83
CA TRP A 424 6.57 -8.10 19.80
C TRP A 424 6.05 -8.59 18.45
N GLY A 425 5.31 -7.74 17.74
CA GLY A 425 4.65 -8.10 16.48
C GLY A 425 3.38 -8.95 16.65
N LYS A 426 3.20 -9.59 17.82
CA LYS A 426 2.07 -10.48 18.11
C LYS A 426 1.04 -9.80 19.00
N GLU A 427 1.44 -9.31 20.17
CA GLU A 427 0.60 -8.60 21.14
C GLU A 427 1.15 -7.23 21.56
N MET A 428 2.44 -6.97 21.33
CA MET A 428 3.09 -5.70 21.60
C MET A 428 3.60 -5.08 20.30
N GLY A 429 3.66 -3.75 20.27
CA GLY A 429 4.04 -2.97 19.11
C GLY A 429 2.98 -2.99 18.01
N LEU A 430 3.42 -2.59 16.82
CA LEU A 430 2.69 -2.80 15.58
C LEU A 430 2.65 -4.31 15.27
N LYS A 431 1.49 -4.77 14.82
CA LYS A 431 1.22 -6.18 14.53
C LYS A 431 1.86 -6.61 13.21
N TYR A 432 2.31 -7.86 13.13
CA TYR A 432 2.90 -8.42 11.89
C TYR A 432 1.90 -9.28 11.11
N GLY A 433 2.27 -9.60 9.86
CA GLY A 433 1.57 -10.57 9.03
C GLY A 433 0.45 -10.00 8.16
N CYS A 434 0.36 -8.68 8.01
CA CYS A 434 -0.61 -8.02 7.14
C CYS A 434 0.02 -6.78 6.47
N PRO A 435 -0.24 -6.51 5.17
CA PRO A 435 0.23 -5.30 4.48
C PRO A 435 -0.30 -3.96 5.02
N VAL A 436 -1.37 -4.00 5.82
CA VAL A 436 -1.97 -2.84 6.50
C VAL A 436 -1.85 -3.02 8.01
N GLU A 437 -0.61 -3.16 8.49
CA GLU A 437 -0.31 -3.43 9.91
C GLU A 437 -0.93 -2.40 10.85
N ASP A 438 -1.09 -1.17 10.35
CA ASP A 438 -1.66 -0.02 11.05
C ASP A 438 -3.13 -0.26 11.42
N VAL A 439 -3.95 -0.66 10.45
CA VAL A 439 -5.38 -0.92 10.64
C VAL A 439 -5.60 -2.02 11.66
N ILE A 440 -4.86 -3.14 11.55
CA ILE A 440 -4.95 -4.27 12.50
C ILE A 440 -4.42 -3.86 13.88
N THR A 441 -3.36 -3.05 13.96
CA THR A 441 -2.83 -2.54 15.24
C THR A 441 -3.87 -1.68 15.94
N GLY A 442 -4.50 -0.75 15.21
CA GLY A 442 -5.59 0.08 15.72
C GLY A 442 -6.78 -0.76 16.20
N LEU A 443 -7.21 -1.74 15.40
CA LEU A 443 -8.30 -2.66 15.76
C LEU A 443 -7.97 -3.47 17.02
N SER A 444 -6.73 -3.92 17.16
CA SER A 444 -6.28 -4.67 18.34
C SER A 444 -6.27 -3.81 19.60
N ILE A 445 -5.79 -2.56 19.51
CA ILE A 445 -5.81 -1.61 20.62
C ILE A 445 -7.24 -1.35 21.07
N GLN A 446 -8.15 -1.03 20.14
CA GLN A 446 -9.55 -0.76 20.46
C GLN A 446 -10.28 -2.00 21.02
N SER A 447 -9.97 -3.18 20.49
CA SER A 447 -10.51 -4.45 21.00
C SER A 447 -10.03 -4.81 22.41
N ARG A 448 -9.00 -4.11 22.94
CA ARG A 448 -8.58 -4.20 24.35
C ARG A 448 -9.31 -3.20 25.26
N GLY A 449 -10.35 -2.54 24.76
CA GLY A 449 -11.23 -1.63 25.49
C GLY A 449 -10.84 -0.15 25.39
N TRP A 450 -9.77 0.17 24.66
CA TRP A 450 -9.37 1.56 24.42
C TRP A 450 -10.25 2.23 23.37
N LYS A 451 -10.31 3.56 23.42
CA LYS A 451 -10.88 4.39 22.34
C LYS A 451 -9.76 5.07 21.56
N SER A 452 -10.02 5.42 20.32
CA SER A 452 -9.23 6.39 19.59
C SER A 452 -10.04 7.67 19.39
N LEU A 453 -9.41 8.69 18.82
CA LEU A 453 -10.05 9.94 18.47
C LEU A 453 -9.64 10.38 17.08
N TYR A 454 -10.55 11.09 16.41
CA TYR A 454 -10.25 11.81 15.19
C TYR A 454 -10.19 13.31 15.45
N TYR A 455 -9.16 13.99 14.94
CA TYR A 455 -9.10 15.44 14.97
C TYR A 455 -8.69 16.00 13.62
N ASN A 456 -9.59 16.79 13.02
CA ASN A 456 -9.40 17.49 11.76
C ASN A 456 -9.36 19.01 12.04
N PRO A 457 -8.18 19.61 12.27
CA PRO A 457 -8.04 21.04 12.51
C PRO A 457 -8.28 21.89 11.26
N SER A 458 -8.68 23.15 11.44
CA SER A 458 -8.90 24.08 10.32
C SER A 458 -7.64 24.34 9.49
N ARG A 459 -6.48 24.42 10.15
CA ARG A 459 -5.17 24.35 9.48
C ARG A 459 -4.78 22.88 9.46
N LYS A 460 -4.60 22.30 8.27
CA LYS A 460 -4.16 20.90 8.13
C LYS A 460 -2.86 20.70 8.89
N ALA A 461 -2.82 19.74 9.81
CA ALA A 461 -1.64 19.57 10.68
C ALA A 461 -0.45 18.95 9.94
N PHE A 462 -0.73 17.97 9.08
CA PHE A 462 0.27 17.22 8.34
C PHE A 462 0.00 17.37 6.84
N LEU A 463 1.05 17.61 6.06
CA LEU A 463 1.01 17.66 4.60
C LEU A 463 2.08 16.73 4.05
N GLY A 464 1.72 15.90 3.08
CA GLY A 464 2.66 15.10 2.33
C GLY A 464 2.41 15.06 0.84
N VAL A 465 2.91 14.02 0.17
CA VAL A 465 2.91 13.94 -1.30
C VAL A 465 2.00 12.82 -1.82
N ALA A 466 0.96 13.21 -2.55
CA ALA A 466 0.07 12.29 -3.23
C ALA A 466 0.74 11.71 -4.49
N PRO A 467 0.38 10.49 -4.91
CA PRO A 467 0.77 9.98 -6.23
C PRO A 467 0.29 10.91 -7.35
N THR A 468 1.18 11.18 -8.32
CA THR A 468 0.94 12.08 -9.46
C THR A 468 0.62 11.32 -10.75
N THR A 469 0.52 9.99 -10.68
CA THR A 469 0.18 9.15 -11.83
C THR A 469 -0.92 8.14 -11.50
N LEU A 470 -1.69 7.74 -12.51
CA LEU A 470 -2.73 6.73 -12.36
C LEU A 470 -2.18 5.35 -11.94
N PRO A 471 -1.09 4.81 -12.53
CA PRO A 471 -0.54 3.52 -12.12
C PRO A 471 -0.14 3.49 -10.64
N GLN A 472 0.54 4.54 -10.15
CA GLN A 472 0.92 4.64 -8.73
C GLN A 472 -0.32 4.69 -7.82
N THR A 473 -1.34 5.45 -8.22
CA THR A 473 -2.62 5.53 -7.48
C THR A 473 -3.30 4.16 -7.40
N LEU A 474 -3.37 3.43 -8.52
CA LEU A 474 -3.99 2.10 -8.58
C LEU A 474 -3.20 1.06 -7.79
N LEU A 475 -1.86 1.11 -7.84
CA LEU A 475 -0.99 0.22 -7.07
C LEU A 475 -1.11 0.46 -5.56
N GLN A 476 -1.18 1.73 -5.14
CA GLN A 476 -1.42 2.07 -3.73
C GLN A 476 -2.75 1.49 -3.25
N HIS A 477 -3.82 1.68 -4.01
CA HIS A 477 -5.14 1.14 -3.64
C HIS A 477 -5.23 -0.39 -3.71
N LYS A 478 -4.47 -1.05 -4.60
CA LYS A 478 -4.34 -2.51 -4.60
C LYS A 478 -3.82 -2.95 -3.23
N ARG A 479 -2.67 -2.43 -2.79
CA ARG A 479 -2.03 -2.79 -1.50
C ARG A 479 -2.97 -2.62 -0.32
N TRP A 480 -3.67 -1.48 -0.23
CA TRP A 480 -4.63 -1.23 0.84
C TRP A 480 -5.77 -2.24 0.82
N SER A 481 -6.43 -2.42 -0.33
CA SER A 481 -7.56 -3.34 -0.43
C SER A 481 -7.18 -4.82 -0.25
N GLU A 482 -5.96 -5.19 -0.62
CA GLU A 482 -5.40 -6.52 -0.41
C GLU A 482 -5.19 -6.78 1.09
N GLY A 483 -4.56 -5.84 1.78
CA GLY A 483 -4.38 -5.90 3.22
C GLY A 483 -5.71 -5.92 3.99
N ASP A 484 -6.64 -5.04 3.65
CA ASP A 484 -7.97 -4.97 4.26
C ASP A 484 -8.76 -6.28 4.08
N PHE A 485 -8.64 -6.91 2.91
CA PHE A 485 -9.28 -8.19 2.65
C PHE A 485 -8.57 -9.36 3.35
N GLN A 486 -7.24 -9.31 3.49
CA GLN A 486 -6.50 -10.24 4.35
C GLN A 486 -6.95 -10.13 5.81
N ILE A 487 -7.19 -8.92 6.34
CA ILE A 487 -7.79 -8.75 7.68
C ILE A 487 -9.13 -9.50 7.74
N LEU A 488 -10.01 -9.29 6.75
CA LEU A 488 -11.34 -9.90 6.71
C LEU A 488 -11.30 -11.43 6.78
N LEU A 489 -10.33 -12.06 6.13
CA LEU A 489 -10.18 -13.53 6.08
C LEU A 489 -9.35 -14.10 7.24
N SER A 490 -8.62 -13.26 7.97
CA SER A 490 -7.76 -13.67 9.09
C SER A 490 -8.51 -13.75 10.42
N GLN A 491 -7.86 -14.30 11.45
CA GLN A 491 -8.37 -14.26 12.82
C GLN A 491 -8.69 -12.85 13.36
N TYR A 492 -8.18 -11.79 12.71
CA TYR A 492 -8.39 -10.39 13.09
C TYR A 492 -9.63 -9.75 12.46
N SER A 493 -10.47 -10.48 11.73
CA SER A 493 -11.65 -9.87 11.11
C SER A 493 -12.54 -9.16 12.14
N PRO A 494 -12.98 -7.92 11.85
CA PRO A 494 -13.80 -7.14 12.78
C PRO A 494 -15.09 -7.86 13.17
N ALA A 495 -15.62 -8.71 12.28
CA ALA A 495 -16.88 -9.40 12.48
C ALA A 495 -16.88 -10.35 13.69
N TRP A 496 -15.74 -11.00 13.99
CA TRP A 496 -15.60 -11.92 15.13
C TRP A 496 -14.57 -11.45 16.15
N TYR A 497 -13.41 -10.93 15.72
CA TYR A 497 -12.34 -10.51 16.62
C TYR A 497 -12.78 -9.39 17.57
N ALA A 498 -13.54 -8.44 17.05
CA ALA A 498 -13.97 -7.24 17.76
C ALA A 498 -15.41 -7.33 18.30
N HIS A 499 -16.10 -8.45 18.04
CA HIS A 499 -17.48 -8.67 18.47
C HIS A 499 -17.62 -8.54 19.98
N ASN A 500 -18.58 -7.72 20.44
CA ASN A 500 -18.82 -7.35 21.84
C ASN A 500 -17.62 -6.70 22.57
N LYS A 501 -16.54 -6.32 21.85
CA LYS A 501 -15.39 -5.60 22.39
C LYS A 501 -15.40 -4.12 22.02
N ILE A 502 -15.89 -3.81 20.81
CA ILE A 502 -16.12 -2.46 20.32
C ILE A 502 -17.61 -2.24 20.03
N SER A 503 -18.01 -0.99 19.79
CA SER A 503 -19.40 -0.68 19.45
C SER A 503 -19.77 -1.26 18.07
N LEU A 504 -21.05 -1.62 17.88
CA LEU A 504 -21.51 -2.15 16.59
C LEU A 504 -21.27 -1.17 15.43
N GLY A 505 -21.45 0.14 15.65
CA GLY A 505 -21.16 1.14 14.63
C GLY A 505 -19.69 1.16 14.22
N LEU A 506 -18.77 1.02 15.17
CA LEU A 506 -17.34 0.92 14.88
C LEU A 506 -16.99 -0.39 14.17
N GLN A 507 -17.58 -1.51 14.61
CA GLN A 507 -17.42 -2.81 13.96
C GLN A 507 -17.85 -2.78 12.48
N LEU A 508 -19.04 -2.23 12.19
CA LEU A 508 -19.52 -2.06 10.82
C LEU A 508 -18.64 -1.11 10.01
N GLY A 509 -18.11 -0.07 10.68
CA GLY A 509 -17.16 0.87 10.11
C GLY A 509 -15.87 0.21 9.63
N TYR A 510 -15.24 -0.64 10.46
CA TYR A 510 -14.09 -1.44 10.05
C TYR A 510 -14.43 -2.40 8.90
N CYS A 511 -15.57 -3.10 9.00
CA CYS A 511 -16.02 -3.98 7.93
C CYS A 511 -16.16 -3.25 6.58
N CYS A 512 -16.58 -1.97 6.57
CA CYS A 512 -16.69 -1.19 5.35
C CYS A 512 -15.38 -1.14 4.54
N TYR A 513 -14.23 -0.98 5.21
CA TYR A 513 -12.92 -0.97 4.56
C TYR A 513 -12.48 -2.38 4.16
N CYS A 514 -12.67 -3.36 5.05
CA CYS A 514 -12.41 -4.78 4.78
C CYS A 514 -13.14 -5.35 3.55
N PHE A 515 -14.29 -4.79 3.17
CA PHE A 515 -15.05 -5.18 1.98
C PHE A 515 -14.68 -4.42 0.69
N TRP A 516 -13.63 -3.58 0.69
CA TRP A 516 -13.20 -2.86 -0.51
C TRP A 516 -12.88 -3.78 -1.69
N ALA A 517 -12.01 -4.78 -1.53
CA ALA A 517 -11.67 -5.70 -2.61
C ALA A 517 -12.89 -6.51 -3.12
N PRO A 518 -13.68 -7.18 -2.25
CA PRO A 518 -14.88 -7.93 -2.67
C PRO A 518 -15.92 -7.14 -3.49
N ASN A 519 -15.98 -5.80 -3.33
CA ASN A 519 -16.89 -4.98 -4.13
C ASN A 519 -16.58 -5.01 -5.64
N CYS A 520 -15.39 -5.46 -6.06
CA CYS A 520 -15.05 -5.58 -7.48
C CYS A 520 -16.05 -6.45 -8.24
N LEU A 521 -16.54 -7.54 -7.63
CA LEU A 521 -17.38 -8.54 -8.28
C LEU A 521 -18.71 -7.94 -8.75
N SER A 522 -19.42 -7.26 -7.84
CA SER A 522 -20.70 -6.63 -8.16
C SER A 522 -20.56 -5.48 -9.16
N VAL A 523 -19.45 -4.73 -9.09
CA VAL A 523 -19.18 -3.60 -10.00
C VAL A 523 -18.85 -4.08 -11.41
N LEU A 524 -18.04 -5.13 -11.54
CA LEU A 524 -17.76 -5.75 -12.84
C LEU A 524 -19.02 -6.34 -13.45
N TYR A 525 -19.85 -7.00 -12.63
CA TYR A 525 -21.14 -7.53 -13.10
C TYR A 525 -22.02 -6.41 -13.68
N TYR A 526 -22.17 -5.31 -12.95
CA TYR A 526 -22.94 -4.14 -13.39
C TYR A 526 -22.33 -3.38 -14.57
N SER A 527 -21.02 -3.45 -14.75
CA SER A 527 -20.33 -2.76 -15.86
C SER A 527 -20.30 -3.56 -17.16
N ILE A 528 -20.56 -4.87 -17.10
CA ILE A 528 -20.48 -5.78 -18.26
C ILE A 528 -21.87 -6.28 -18.67
N VAL A 529 -22.64 -6.84 -17.72
CA VAL A 529 -23.85 -7.60 -18.02
C VAL A 529 -24.98 -6.73 -18.61
N PRO A 530 -25.30 -5.54 -18.04
CA PRO A 530 -26.27 -4.64 -18.65
C PRO A 530 -25.98 -4.29 -20.11
N SER A 531 -24.71 -4.03 -20.43
CA SER A 531 -24.26 -3.66 -21.78
C SER A 531 -24.28 -4.86 -22.74
N LEU A 532 -23.92 -6.06 -22.28
CA LEU A 532 -24.04 -7.28 -23.09
C LEU A 532 -25.50 -7.56 -23.46
N TYR A 533 -26.40 -7.43 -22.49
CA TYR A 533 -27.83 -7.62 -22.71
C TYR A 533 -28.47 -6.49 -23.53
N LEU A 534 -27.85 -5.30 -23.54
CA LEU A 534 -28.23 -4.21 -24.43
C LEU A 534 -28.11 -4.62 -25.90
N LEU A 535 -27.03 -5.31 -26.27
CA LEU A 535 -26.83 -5.81 -27.64
C LEU A 535 -27.81 -6.94 -28.02
N ARG A 536 -28.28 -7.71 -27.04
CA ARG A 536 -29.23 -8.82 -27.27
C ARG A 536 -30.70 -8.36 -27.30
N GLY A 537 -30.98 -7.10 -27.03
CA GLY A 537 -32.36 -6.59 -26.96
C GLY A 537 -33.17 -7.15 -25.78
N ILE A 538 -32.51 -7.68 -24.75
CA ILE A 538 -33.18 -8.30 -23.60
C ILE A 538 -33.20 -7.29 -22.44
N PRO A 539 -34.38 -6.83 -21.98
CA PRO A 539 -34.48 -5.85 -20.91
C PRO A 539 -34.13 -6.48 -19.56
N LEU A 540 -33.21 -5.84 -18.83
CA LEU A 540 -32.81 -6.22 -17.48
C LEU A 540 -33.34 -5.28 -16.39
N PHE A 541 -34.14 -4.30 -16.76
CA PHE A 541 -34.66 -3.25 -15.88
C PHE A 541 -36.14 -3.01 -16.20
N PRO A 542 -36.91 -2.35 -15.31
CA PRO A 542 -38.29 -2.00 -15.63
C PRO A 542 -38.35 -1.05 -16.84
N GLN A 543 -39.44 -1.18 -17.61
CA GLN A 543 -39.78 -0.23 -18.67
C GLN A 543 -39.95 1.18 -18.09
N ILE A 544 -39.64 2.21 -18.87
CA ILE A 544 -39.69 3.60 -18.37
C ILE A 544 -41.11 4.05 -17.98
N SER A 545 -42.15 3.54 -18.65
CA SER A 545 -43.56 3.78 -18.27
C SER A 545 -44.03 2.95 -17.07
N SER A 546 -43.27 1.96 -16.63
CA SER A 546 -43.66 1.09 -15.51
C SER A 546 -43.57 1.84 -14.17
N PRO A 547 -44.56 1.69 -13.27
CA PRO A 547 -44.47 2.23 -11.91
C PRO A 547 -43.23 1.74 -11.14
N TRP A 548 -42.71 0.54 -11.49
CA TRP A 548 -41.49 -0.01 -10.90
C TRP A 548 -40.23 0.77 -11.27
N MET A 549 -40.28 1.66 -12.25
CA MET A 549 -39.18 2.58 -12.54
C MET A 549 -38.97 3.62 -11.43
N ILE A 550 -40.02 3.96 -10.67
CA ILE A 550 -39.97 5.02 -9.63
C ILE A 550 -38.92 4.70 -8.55
N PRO A 551 -38.88 3.51 -7.92
CA PRO A 551 -37.82 3.16 -6.96
C PRO A 551 -36.40 3.28 -7.54
N PHE A 552 -36.17 2.82 -8.76
CA PHE A 552 -34.85 2.91 -9.42
C PHE A 552 -34.45 4.37 -9.65
N ALA A 553 -35.34 5.17 -10.23
CA ALA A 553 -35.08 6.60 -10.46
C ALA A 553 -34.82 7.33 -9.15
N TYR A 554 -35.65 7.09 -8.12
CA TYR A 554 -35.51 7.70 -6.82
C TYR A 554 -34.15 7.40 -6.17
N VAL A 555 -33.76 6.12 -6.10
CA VAL A 555 -32.49 5.71 -5.49
C VAL A 555 -31.30 6.28 -6.26
N ILE A 556 -31.29 6.19 -7.60
CA ILE A 556 -30.20 6.68 -8.44
C ILE A 556 -30.04 8.20 -8.28
N VAL A 557 -31.11 8.97 -8.54
CA VAL A 557 -31.06 10.44 -8.49
C VAL A 557 -30.68 10.89 -7.08
N SER A 558 -31.36 10.38 -6.06
CA SER A 558 -31.11 10.80 -4.68
C SER A 558 -29.69 10.46 -4.20
N LYS A 559 -29.16 9.28 -4.53
CA LYS A 559 -27.79 8.88 -4.17
C LYS A 559 -26.76 9.79 -4.83
N TYR A 560 -26.87 10.04 -6.13
CA TYR A 560 -25.87 10.85 -6.84
C TYR A 560 -26.01 12.34 -6.53
N THR A 561 -27.22 12.86 -6.33
CA THR A 561 -27.43 14.23 -5.83
C THR A 561 -26.83 14.41 -4.44
N TYR A 562 -27.09 13.47 -3.51
CA TYR A 562 -26.50 13.55 -2.17
C TYR A 562 -24.97 13.38 -2.22
N SER A 563 -24.44 12.47 -3.03
CA SER A 563 -23.00 12.28 -3.20
C SER A 563 -22.32 13.53 -3.74
N LEU A 564 -22.91 14.21 -4.73
CA LEU A 564 -22.41 15.48 -5.25
C LEU A 564 -22.48 16.56 -4.18
N ALA A 565 -23.62 16.71 -3.49
CA ALA A 565 -23.78 17.70 -2.43
C ALA A 565 -22.77 17.47 -1.29
N GLU A 566 -22.58 16.23 -0.84
CA GLU A 566 -21.60 15.85 0.18
C GLU A 566 -20.18 16.20 -0.27
N PHE A 567 -19.81 15.88 -1.51
CA PHE A 567 -18.49 16.22 -2.05
C PHE A 567 -18.24 17.74 -2.10
N LEU A 568 -19.25 18.52 -2.51
CA LEU A 568 -19.19 19.98 -2.54
C LEU A 568 -19.14 20.58 -1.13
N TRP A 569 -19.89 20.05 -0.17
CA TRP A 569 -19.84 20.48 1.24
C TRP A 569 -18.48 20.24 1.87
N CYS A 570 -17.76 19.22 1.42
CA CYS A 570 -16.38 18.95 1.81
C CYS A 570 -15.35 19.83 1.07
N GLY A 571 -15.79 20.81 0.28
CA GLY A 571 -14.93 21.77 -0.44
C GLY A 571 -14.37 21.26 -1.77
N GLY A 572 -14.98 20.23 -2.37
CA GLY A 572 -14.63 19.77 -3.71
C GLY A 572 -15.31 20.58 -4.83
N THR A 573 -14.92 20.34 -6.08
CA THR A 573 -15.56 20.91 -7.28
C THR A 573 -16.47 19.89 -7.96
N ILE A 574 -17.34 20.33 -8.88
CA ILE A 574 -18.19 19.42 -9.68
C ILE A 574 -17.33 18.50 -10.56
N LEU A 575 -16.29 19.06 -11.20
CA LEU A 575 -15.36 18.27 -12.00
C LEU A 575 -14.54 17.31 -11.13
N GLY A 576 -14.16 17.75 -9.92
CA GLY A 576 -13.51 16.89 -8.94
C GLY A 576 -14.41 15.73 -8.48
N TRP A 577 -15.71 15.96 -8.30
CA TRP A 577 -16.66 14.88 -8.03
C TRP A 577 -16.75 13.89 -9.19
N TRP A 578 -16.73 14.38 -10.44
CA TRP A 578 -16.71 13.51 -11.62
C TRP A 578 -15.42 12.68 -11.70
N ASN A 579 -14.27 13.29 -11.40
CA ASN A 579 -12.99 12.58 -11.28
C ASN A 579 -13.04 11.54 -10.16
N ASP A 580 -13.64 11.86 -9.02
CA ASP A 580 -13.86 10.91 -7.92
C ASP A 580 -14.72 9.72 -8.35
N GLN A 581 -15.81 9.94 -9.09
CA GLN A 581 -16.62 8.83 -9.63
C GLN A 581 -15.83 7.97 -10.62
N ARG A 582 -14.97 8.57 -11.45
CA ARG A 582 -14.09 7.83 -12.37
C ARG A 582 -13.11 6.94 -11.62
N ILE A 583 -12.43 7.52 -10.64
CA ILE A 583 -11.43 6.80 -9.88
C ILE A 583 -12.08 5.74 -8.97
N TRP A 584 -13.27 6.00 -8.44
CA TRP A 584 -14.09 5.01 -7.74
C TRP A 584 -14.36 3.77 -8.61
N LEU A 585 -14.67 3.97 -9.89
CA LEU A 585 -14.86 2.89 -10.86
C LEU A 585 -13.53 2.17 -11.15
N TYR A 586 -12.46 2.93 -11.41
CA TYR A 586 -11.17 2.37 -11.80
C TYR A 586 -10.61 1.46 -10.69
N LYS A 587 -10.62 1.94 -9.44
CA LYS A 587 -10.18 1.16 -8.27
C LYS A 587 -10.93 -0.17 -8.17
N ARG A 588 -12.25 -0.17 -8.38
CA ARG A 588 -13.11 -1.37 -8.27
C ARG A 588 -12.97 -2.35 -9.43
N CYS A 589 -12.76 -1.86 -10.64
CA CYS A 589 -12.62 -2.71 -11.83
C CYS A 589 -11.21 -3.26 -12.02
N SER A 590 -10.18 -2.60 -11.46
CA SER A 590 -8.79 -3.06 -11.57
C SER A 590 -8.17 -3.38 -10.20
N SER A 591 -7.69 -2.39 -9.45
CA SER A 591 -6.92 -2.59 -8.20
C SER A 591 -7.55 -3.59 -7.24
N TYR A 592 -8.86 -3.46 -6.99
CA TYR A 592 -9.61 -4.30 -6.08
C TYR A 592 -9.84 -5.71 -6.62
N LEU A 593 -9.95 -5.86 -7.95
CA LEU A 593 -10.03 -7.17 -8.59
C LEU A 593 -8.70 -7.93 -8.43
N PHE A 594 -7.57 -7.28 -8.71
CA PHE A 594 -6.25 -7.88 -8.50
C PHE A 594 -6.03 -8.22 -7.03
N ALA A 595 -6.32 -7.29 -6.11
CA ALA A 595 -6.24 -7.54 -4.68
C ALA A 595 -7.12 -8.71 -4.22
N PHE A 596 -8.34 -8.82 -4.75
CA PHE A 596 -9.25 -9.93 -4.45
C PHE A 596 -8.66 -11.26 -4.93
N ILE A 597 -8.22 -11.34 -6.18
CA ILE A 597 -7.65 -12.56 -6.77
C ILE A 597 -6.39 -12.98 -6.01
N ASP A 598 -5.43 -12.06 -5.84
CA ASP A 598 -4.16 -12.35 -5.16
C ASP A 598 -4.40 -12.84 -3.73
N THR A 599 -5.32 -12.21 -3.00
CA THR A 599 -5.66 -12.62 -1.63
C THR A 599 -6.32 -14.00 -1.59
N ILE A 600 -7.19 -14.33 -2.54
CA ILE A 600 -7.81 -15.67 -2.62
C ILE A 600 -6.76 -16.72 -2.99
N LEU A 601 -5.91 -16.46 -3.99
CA LEU A 601 -4.82 -17.35 -4.38
C LEU A 601 -3.86 -17.60 -3.22
N LYS A 602 -3.48 -16.54 -2.49
CA LYS A 602 -2.68 -16.64 -1.26
C LYS A 602 -3.37 -17.46 -0.19
N SER A 603 -4.67 -17.25 0.05
CA SER A 603 -5.45 -18.02 1.03
C SER A 603 -5.56 -19.51 0.68
N LEU A 604 -5.43 -19.85 -0.60
CA LEU A 604 -5.40 -21.21 -1.12
C LEU A 604 -3.97 -21.80 -1.23
N GLY A 605 -2.93 -21.02 -0.92
CA GLY A 605 -1.53 -21.46 -0.93
C GLY A 605 -0.83 -21.39 -2.29
N PHE A 606 -1.37 -20.66 -3.27
CA PHE A 606 -0.84 -20.60 -4.64
C PHE A 606 0.09 -19.40 -4.93
N SER A 607 0.22 -18.42 -4.03
CA SER A 607 1.02 -17.21 -4.26
C SER A 607 1.57 -16.63 -2.96
N ASP A 608 2.81 -16.14 -3.03
CA ASP A 608 3.36 -15.19 -2.06
C ASP A 608 3.09 -13.75 -2.51
N SER A 609 2.88 -12.85 -1.55
CA SER A 609 2.59 -11.43 -1.80
C SER A 609 3.87 -10.60 -1.86
N GLY A 610 4.19 -10.02 -3.01
CA GLY A 610 5.23 -9.01 -3.14
C GLY A 610 4.76 -7.65 -2.61
N PHE A 611 5.57 -7.01 -1.76
CA PHE A 611 5.33 -5.63 -1.32
C PHE A 611 6.11 -4.67 -2.22
N ILE A 612 5.40 -3.83 -2.98
CA ILE A 612 6.02 -2.84 -3.87
C ILE A 612 5.85 -1.44 -3.26
N ILE A 613 6.97 -0.73 -3.09
CA ILE A 613 6.99 0.67 -2.66
C ILE A 613 6.58 1.53 -3.86
N THR A 614 5.63 2.44 -3.66
CA THR A 614 5.21 3.39 -4.69
C THR A 614 6.14 4.59 -4.70
N SER A 615 6.79 4.88 -5.84
CA SER A 615 7.50 6.14 -6.01
C SER A 615 6.57 7.35 -5.84
N LYS A 616 7.10 8.38 -5.17
CA LYS A 616 6.45 9.68 -4.97
C LYS A 616 7.07 10.78 -5.82
N VAL A 617 8.17 10.47 -6.52
CA VAL A 617 8.85 11.38 -7.44
C VAL A 617 8.43 11.03 -8.86
N ALA A 618 8.14 12.05 -9.67
CA ALA A 618 7.79 11.90 -11.06
C ALA A 618 8.69 12.78 -11.93
N ASP A 619 8.94 12.33 -13.15
CA ASP A 619 9.71 13.10 -14.14
C ASP A 619 9.03 14.43 -14.45
N GLN A 620 9.82 15.42 -14.89
CA GLN A 620 9.35 16.78 -15.12
C GLN A 620 8.17 16.84 -16.11
N ASP A 621 8.21 16.04 -17.18
CA ASP A 621 7.13 15.97 -18.17
C ASP A 621 5.84 15.35 -17.61
N VAL A 622 5.98 14.36 -16.73
CA VAL A 622 4.84 13.74 -16.02
C VAL A 622 4.22 14.75 -15.05
N SER A 623 5.05 15.50 -14.32
CA SER A 623 4.59 16.55 -13.40
C SER A 623 3.81 17.64 -14.14
N GLN A 624 4.31 18.11 -15.30
CA GLN A 624 3.60 19.12 -16.11
C GLN A 624 2.25 18.62 -16.62
N ARG A 625 2.15 17.34 -17.02
CA ARG A 625 0.85 16.75 -17.41
C ARG A 625 -0.10 16.68 -16.23
N TYR A 626 0.40 16.28 -15.06
CA TYR A 626 -0.38 16.22 -13.84
C TYR A 626 -0.92 17.59 -13.44
N GLU A 627 -0.09 18.64 -13.44
CA GLU A 627 -0.51 20.02 -13.17
C GLU A 627 -1.59 20.53 -14.14
N LYS A 628 -1.54 20.10 -15.40
CA LYS A 628 -2.56 20.39 -16.43
C LYS A 628 -3.79 19.49 -16.34
N GLU A 629 -3.88 18.65 -15.31
CA GLU A 629 -4.95 17.66 -15.08
C GLU A 629 -5.13 16.65 -16.22
N ILE A 630 -4.02 16.25 -16.85
CA ILE A 630 -3.98 15.24 -17.91
C ILE A 630 -3.55 13.89 -17.30
N MET A 631 -4.37 12.85 -17.51
CA MET A 631 -4.10 11.52 -16.96
C MET A 631 -2.91 10.83 -17.62
N GLU A 632 -2.14 10.07 -16.84
CA GLU A 632 -0.95 9.35 -17.30
C GLU A 632 -1.27 7.89 -17.65
N PHE A 633 -0.99 7.49 -18.90
CA PHE A 633 -1.23 6.12 -19.41
C PHE A 633 -0.01 5.52 -20.13
N GLY A 634 1.15 6.20 -20.15
CA GLY A 634 2.35 5.81 -20.88
C GLY A 634 2.98 4.48 -20.45
N THR A 635 2.61 3.96 -19.28
CA THR A 635 3.17 2.71 -18.74
C THR A 635 2.32 1.49 -19.10
N SER A 636 3.00 0.38 -19.39
CA SER A 636 2.36 -0.92 -19.61
C SER A 636 1.83 -1.48 -18.28
N SER A 637 0.53 -1.78 -18.17
CA SER A 637 -0.05 -2.36 -16.95
C SER A 637 -1.23 -3.29 -17.24
N PRO A 638 -1.30 -4.49 -16.62
CA PRO A 638 -2.49 -5.34 -16.68
C PRO A 638 -3.76 -4.64 -16.21
N MET A 639 -3.65 -3.72 -15.24
CA MET A 639 -4.80 -2.94 -14.76
C MET A 639 -5.39 -2.06 -15.85
N PHE A 640 -4.55 -1.46 -16.68
CA PHE A 640 -4.99 -0.64 -17.81
C PHE A 640 -5.62 -1.46 -18.93
N THR A 641 -5.13 -2.69 -19.14
CA THR A 641 -5.77 -3.62 -20.09
C THR A 641 -7.22 -3.90 -19.69
N ILE A 642 -7.50 -4.19 -18.40
CA ILE A 642 -8.87 -4.43 -17.94
C ILE A 642 -9.75 -3.18 -18.09
N LEU A 643 -9.25 -2.00 -17.70
CA LEU A 643 -10.01 -0.75 -17.81
C LEU A 643 -10.33 -0.41 -19.27
N SER A 644 -9.34 -0.54 -20.16
CA SER A 644 -9.50 -0.32 -21.61
C SER A 644 -10.46 -1.32 -22.24
N THR A 645 -10.33 -2.62 -21.92
CA THR A 645 -11.26 -3.64 -22.41
C THR A 645 -12.68 -3.34 -21.94
N LEU A 646 -12.89 -2.98 -20.67
CA LEU A 646 -14.22 -2.63 -20.16
C LEU A 646 -14.82 -1.39 -20.86
N ALA A 647 -14.00 -0.36 -21.08
CA ALA A 647 -14.41 0.84 -21.80
C ALA A 647 -14.82 0.51 -23.25
N LEU A 648 -14.01 -0.30 -23.95
CA LEU A 648 -14.27 -0.73 -25.33
C LEU A 648 -15.51 -1.63 -25.44
N ILE A 649 -15.71 -2.56 -24.49
CA ILE A 649 -16.92 -3.41 -24.44
C ILE A 649 -18.17 -2.54 -24.38
N ASN A 650 -18.21 -1.54 -23.48
CA ASN A 650 -19.35 -0.65 -23.33
C ASN A 650 -19.59 0.20 -24.59
N LEU A 651 -18.52 0.70 -25.22
CA LEU A 651 -18.60 1.44 -26.47
C LEU A 651 -19.13 0.56 -27.62
N CYS A 652 -18.57 -0.63 -27.80
CA CYS A 652 -18.95 -1.55 -28.87
C CYS A 652 -20.40 -2.01 -28.74
N PHE A 653 -20.87 -2.31 -27.53
CA PHE A 653 -22.25 -2.72 -27.32
C PHE A 653 -23.24 -1.58 -27.52
N LEU A 654 -22.90 -0.36 -27.12
CA LEU A 654 -23.73 0.81 -27.41
C LEU A 654 -23.82 1.08 -28.92
N VAL A 655 -22.69 1.05 -29.64
CA VAL A 655 -22.65 1.20 -31.10
C VAL A 655 -23.41 0.07 -31.80
N GLY A 656 -23.26 -1.17 -31.31
CA GLY A 656 -23.99 -2.34 -31.81
C GLY A 656 -25.50 -2.19 -31.66
N MET A 657 -25.97 -1.68 -30.52
CA MET A 657 -27.38 -1.35 -30.30
C MET A 657 -27.86 -0.25 -31.25
N VAL A 658 -27.11 0.86 -31.39
CA VAL A 658 -27.45 1.94 -32.33
C VAL A 658 -27.58 1.40 -33.76
N LYS A 659 -26.66 0.52 -34.18
CA LYS A 659 -26.73 -0.14 -35.48
C LYS A 659 -27.99 -1.02 -35.61
N GLN A 660 -28.33 -1.82 -34.59
CA GLN A 660 -29.55 -2.63 -34.60
C GLN A 660 -30.81 -1.78 -34.68
N VAL A 661 -30.86 -0.64 -33.97
CA VAL A 661 -32.01 0.28 -34.00
C VAL A 661 -32.14 0.98 -35.35
N ILE A 662 -31.04 1.33 -36.01
CA ILE A 662 -31.06 1.98 -37.33
C ILE A 662 -31.42 0.97 -38.44
N MET A 663 -30.91 -0.27 -38.34
CA MET A 663 -31.07 -1.30 -39.38
C MET A 663 -32.31 -2.20 -39.16
N GLY A 664 -32.91 -2.18 -37.97
CA GLY A 664 -34.04 -3.03 -37.61
C GLY A 664 -35.38 -2.49 -38.10
N GLU A 665 -36.34 -3.39 -38.30
CA GLU A 665 -37.73 -3.05 -38.66
C GLU A 665 -38.56 -2.57 -37.45
N GLU A 666 -38.07 -2.81 -36.23
CA GLU A 666 -38.71 -2.35 -34.99
C GLU A 666 -38.37 -0.89 -34.68
N GLY A 667 -39.40 -0.05 -34.50
CA GLY A 667 -39.22 1.39 -34.24
C GLY A 667 -38.40 1.69 -32.98
N SER A 668 -37.50 2.68 -33.10
CA SER A 668 -36.60 3.15 -32.04
C SER A 668 -37.27 3.40 -30.69
N ALA A 669 -38.52 3.88 -30.70
CA ALA A 669 -39.32 4.13 -29.51
C ALA A 669 -39.48 2.90 -28.60
N LYS A 670 -39.62 1.69 -29.15
CA LYS A 670 -39.77 0.46 -28.36
C LYS A 670 -38.49 0.08 -27.62
N TYR A 671 -37.33 0.28 -28.26
CA TYR A 671 -36.02 0.04 -27.63
C TYR A 671 -35.78 0.99 -26.46
N TYR A 672 -36.09 2.28 -26.64
CA TYR A 672 -35.98 3.26 -25.56
C TYR A 672 -36.94 2.94 -24.41
N GLU A 673 -38.18 2.55 -24.71
CA GLU A 673 -39.17 2.19 -23.70
C GLU A 673 -38.71 1.01 -22.82
N ALA A 674 -38.09 -0.01 -23.44
CA ALA A 674 -37.69 -1.24 -22.76
C ALA A 674 -36.31 -1.19 -22.11
N MET A 675 -35.35 -0.42 -22.66
CA MET A 675 -33.92 -0.53 -22.32
C MET A 675 -33.29 0.76 -21.79
N TRP A 676 -34.08 1.78 -21.45
CA TRP A 676 -33.61 3.10 -21.01
C TRP A 676 -32.47 3.05 -19.98
N LEU A 677 -32.61 2.26 -18.91
CA LEU A 677 -31.59 2.19 -17.86
C LEU A 677 -30.28 1.51 -18.34
N GLN A 678 -30.35 0.53 -19.23
CA GLN A 678 -29.14 -0.07 -19.81
C GLN A 678 -28.41 0.93 -20.68
N ILE A 679 -29.15 1.68 -21.52
CA ILE A 679 -28.61 2.76 -22.35
C ILE A 679 -27.95 3.83 -21.46
N LEU A 680 -28.61 4.25 -20.38
CA LEU A 680 -28.09 5.22 -19.43
C LEU A 680 -26.78 4.73 -18.77
N ILE A 681 -26.75 3.49 -18.28
CA ILE A 681 -25.56 2.90 -17.65
C ILE A 681 -24.40 2.84 -18.65
N SER A 682 -24.61 2.29 -19.85
CA SER A 682 -23.57 2.21 -20.88
C SER A 682 -23.07 3.60 -21.29
N GLY A 683 -23.97 4.58 -21.44
CA GLY A 683 -23.63 5.96 -21.76
C GLY A 683 -22.78 6.62 -20.66
N VAL A 684 -23.18 6.48 -19.39
CA VAL A 684 -22.40 7.01 -18.25
C VAL A 684 -21.03 6.35 -18.17
N LEU A 685 -20.93 5.03 -18.36
CA LEU A 685 -19.65 4.32 -18.37
C LEU A 685 -18.72 4.82 -19.48
N ILE A 686 -19.25 5.09 -20.69
CA ILE A 686 -18.46 5.68 -21.78
C ILE A 686 -17.96 7.08 -21.41
N LEU A 687 -18.83 7.94 -20.85
CA LEU A 687 -18.45 9.29 -20.46
C LEU A 687 -17.41 9.31 -19.32
N ILE A 688 -17.54 8.42 -18.33
CA ILE A 688 -16.56 8.29 -17.25
C ILE A 688 -15.19 7.87 -17.81
N ASN A 689 -15.18 6.92 -18.75
CA ASN A 689 -13.97 6.39 -19.38
C ASN A 689 -13.44 7.26 -20.55
N TRP A 690 -13.97 8.47 -20.77
CA TRP A 690 -13.52 9.35 -21.85
C TRP A 690 -11.99 9.54 -21.94
N PRO A 691 -11.25 9.73 -20.82
CA PRO A 691 -9.79 9.82 -20.87
C PRO A 691 -9.09 8.57 -21.42
N LEU A 692 -9.66 7.37 -21.25
CA LEU A 692 -9.11 6.13 -21.83
C LEU A 692 -9.26 6.12 -23.35
N PHE A 693 -10.39 6.56 -23.89
CA PHE A 693 -10.56 6.66 -25.35
C PHE A 693 -9.61 7.70 -25.96
N GLN A 694 -9.38 8.83 -25.26
CA GLN A 694 -8.37 9.80 -25.68
C GLN A 694 -6.98 9.16 -25.70
N ALA A 695 -6.62 8.41 -24.65
CA ALA A 695 -5.32 7.73 -24.55
C ALA A 695 -5.12 6.62 -25.58
N LEU A 696 -6.19 5.90 -25.95
CA LEU A 696 -6.15 4.80 -26.93
C LEU A 696 -6.09 5.30 -28.39
N PHE A 697 -6.82 6.38 -28.71
CA PHE A 697 -7.09 6.72 -30.12
C PHE A 697 -6.65 8.13 -30.55
N LEU A 698 -6.57 9.10 -29.63
CA LEU A 698 -6.45 10.52 -30.00
C LEU A 698 -5.10 11.15 -29.59
N ARG A 699 -4.50 10.68 -28.49
CA ARG A 699 -3.27 11.25 -27.95
C ARG A 699 -2.04 10.88 -28.76
N LYS A 700 -1.13 11.85 -28.86
CA LYS A 700 0.15 11.72 -29.58
C LYS A 700 1.38 11.99 -28.69
N ASP A 701 1.16 12.39 -27.45
CA ASP A 701 2.21 12.64 -26.45
C ASP A 701 2.60 11.35 -25.72
N GLU A 702 3.70 11.39 -24.96
CA GLU A 702 4.25 10.23 -24.22
C GLU A 702 3.30 9.66 -23.16
N GLY A 703 2.29 10.42 -22.73
CA GLY A 703 1.26 9.90 -21.82
C GLY A 703 0.14 9.09 -22.50
N ARG A 704 0.25 8.81 -23.81
CA ARG A 704 -0.67 7.92 -24.56
C ARG A 704 -0.52 6.46 -24.10
N MET A 705 -1.55 5.64 -24.33
CA MET A 705 -1.45 4.23 -24.00
C MET A 705 -0.52 3.49 -24.99
N PRO A 706 0.42 2.64 -24.53
CA PRO A 706 1.30 1.87 -25.41
C PRO A 706 0.52 1.03 -26.44
N SER A 707 1.04 0.96 -27.68
CA SER A 707 0.40 0.21 -28.78
C SER A 707 0.21 -1.28 -28.45
N SER A 708 1.14 -1.87 -27.69
CA SER A 708 1.05 -3.26 -27.22
C SER A 708 -0.16 -3.49 -26.31
N GLN A 709 -0.47 -2.54 -25.42
CA GLN A 709 -1.66 -2.59 -24.57
C GLN A 709 -2.95 -2.37 -25.34
N ALA A 710 -2.95 -1.43 -26.29
CA ALA A 710 -4.10 -1.21 -27.16
C ALA A 710 -4.43 -2.50 -27.93
N LEU A 711 -3.41 -3.20 -28.45
CA LEU A 711 -3.57 -4.48 -29.12
C LEU A 711 -4.11 -5.56 -28.17
N LYS A 712 -3.56 -5.73 -26.96
CA LYS A 712 -4.07 -6.68 -25.95
C LYS A 712 -5.54 -6.43 -25.60
N SER A 713 -5.92 -5.16 -25.48
CA SER A 713 -7.30 -4.78 -25.15
C SER A 713 -8.26 -5.12 -26.30
N LEU A 714 -7.83 -4.87 -27.54
CA LEU A 714 -8.59 -5.19 -28.77
C LEU A 714 -8.70 -6.69 -29.03
N THR A 715 -7.64 -7.47 -28.80
CA THR A 715 -7.68 -8.93 -28.93
C THR A 715 -8.61 -9.55 -27.90
N SER A 716 -8.55 -9.09 -26.65
CA SER A 716 -9.46 -9.52 -25.57
C SER A 716 -10.92 -9.22 -25.91
N LEU A 717 -11.21 -8.05 -26.47
CA LEU A 717 -12.54 -7.71 -26.97
C LEU A 717 -12.97 -8.65 -28.12
N GLY A 718 -12.06 -8.94 -29.06
CA GLY A 718 -12.31 -9.85 -30.17
C GLY A 718 -12.70 -11.26 -29.71
N LEU A 719 -12.02 -11.79 -28.69
CA LEU A 719 -12.36 -13.09 -28.09
C LEU A 719 -13.77 -13.10 -27.52
N ILE A 720 -14.16 -12.05 -26.78
CA ILE A 720 -15.50 -11.92 -26.21
C ILE A 720 -16.59 -11.86 -27.32
N GLN A 721 -16.31 -11.18 -28.44
CA GLN A 721 -17.23 -11.13 -29.57
C GLN A 721 -17.33 -12.44 -30.35
N ILE A 722 -16.23 -13.22 -30.45
CA ILE A 722 -16.23 -14.54 -31.09
C ILE A 722 -17.05 -15.53 -30.24
N GLU A 723 -16.92 -15.48 -28.92
CA GLU A 723 -17.73 -16.30 -28.01
C GLU A 723 -19.22 -15.91 -28.03
N ASP A 724 -19.58 -14.63 -28.19
CA ASP A 724 -20.98 -14.20 -28.30
C ASP A 724 -21.67 -14.75 -29.56
N LYS A 725 -20.92 -15.01 -30.64
CA LYS A 725 -21.44 -15.69 -31.84
C LYS A 725 -21.68 -17.20 -31.63
N MET A 726 -21.10 -17.81 -30.60
CA MET A 726 -21.39 -19.21 -30.22
C MET A 726 -22.70 -19.27 -29.42
N LYS A 727 -23.83 -19.39 -30.13
CA LYS A 727 -25.18 -19.54 -29.55
C LYS A 727 -25.20 -20.63 -28.47
N THR A 728 -25.80 -20.28 -27.32
CA THR A 728 -26.26 -21.14 -26.20
C THR A 728 -25.32 -21.32 -24.99
N VAL A 729 -24.02 -20.98 -25.08
CA VAL A 729 -23.07 -21.34 -24.00
C VAL A 729 -22.74 -20.17 -23.04
N LEU A 730 -22.78 -18.92 -23.49
CA LEU A 730 -22.31 -17.75 -22.73
C LEU A 730 -23.06 -17.49 -21.39
N THR A 731 -24.35 -17.81 -21.33
CA THR A 731 -25.19 -17.48 -20.16
C THR A 731 -24.91 -18.36 -18.94
N ARG A 732 -24.32 -19.55 -19.11
CA ARG A 732 -23.92 -20.45 -18.01
C ARG A 732 -22.51 -20.19 -17.50
N TYR A 733 -21.73 -19.36 -18.21
CA TYR A 733 -20.28 -19.24 -18.07
C TYR A 733 -19.81 -17.79 -17.95
N ALA A 734 -20.64 -16.86 -17.45
CA ALA A 734 -20.17 -15.52 -17.05
C ALA A 734 -19.01 -15.57 -16.03
N THR A 735 -18.97 -16.63 -15.21
CA THR A 735 -17.85 -17.01 -14.35
C THR A 735 -16.59 -17.41 -15.13
N PHE A 736 -16.74 -18.03 -16.30
CA PHE A 736 -15.65 -18.44 -17.19
C PHE A 736 -15.13 -17.28 -18.04
N VAL A 737 -15.94 -16.27 -18.36
CA VAL A 737 -15.46 -15.01 -18.99
C VAL A 737 -14.62 -14.22 -17.99
N LEU A 738 -15.01 -14.21 -16.70
CA LEU A 738 -14.17 -13.68 -15.62
C LEU A 738 -12.89 -14.50 -15.48
N LEU A 739 -12.98 -15.84 -15.57
CA LEU A 739 -11.83 -16.76 -15.54
C LEU A 739 -10.92 -16.63 -16.78
N ALA A 740 -11.47 -16.34 -17.96
CA ALA A 740 -10.75 -16.17 -19.22
C ALA A 740 -10.03 -14.81 -19.28
N LEU A 741 -10.63 -13.76 -18.71
CA LEU A 741 -9.93 -12.50 -18.43
C LEU A 741 -8.76 -12.72 -17.46
N VAL A 742 -8.91 -13.61 -16.48
CA VAL A 742 -7.81 -14.02 -15.57
C VAL A 742 -6.76 -14.88 -16.29
N LEU A 743 -7.15 -15.74 -17.23
CA LEU A 743 -6.23 -16.58 -18.01
C LEU A 743 -5.52 -15.84 -19.15
N SER A 744 -6.02 -14.67 -19.57
CA SER A 744 -5.37 -13.79 -20.57
C SER A 744 -4.18 -12.98 -20.02
N LEU A 745 -3.88 -13.12 -18.72
CA LEU A 745 -2.69 -12.59 -18.08
C LEU A 745 -1.47 -13.43 -18.52
N GLN A 746 -1.00 -13.25 -19.77
CA GLN A 746 0.30 -13.78 -20.17
C GLN A 746 1.40 -13.04 -19.39
N ALA A 747 1.99 -13.74 -18.42
CA ALA A 747 3.31 -13.43 -17.88
C ALA A 747 4.36 -13.54 -19.00
N VAL A 748 5.44 -12.76 -18.90
CA VAL A 748 6.60 -12.86 -19.78
C VAL A 748 7.20 -14.27 -19.58
N PHE A 749 7.38 -15.02 -20.66
CA PHE A 749 7.80 -16.42 -20.60
C PHE A 749 9.33 -16.53 -20.55
N GLY A 750 9.89 -16.93 -19.40
CA GLY A 750 11.15 -17.69 -19.36
C GLY A 750 10.93 -19.12 -19.86
N ILE A 751 11.98 -19.76 -20.40
CA ILE A 751 11.90 -21.14 -20.91
C ILE A 751 12.19 -22.09 -19.77
N ARG A 752 11.17 -22.78 -19.27
CA ARG A 752 11.33 -23.89 -18.31
C ARG A 752 11.41 -25.23 -19.01
N PHE A 753 12.45 -26.00 -18.72
CA PHE A 753 12.63 -27.35 -19.25
C PHE A 753 13.29 -28.28 -18.23
N VAL A 754 13.15 -29.60 -18.47
CA VAL A 754 13.74 -30.64 -17.63
C VAL A 754 14.93 -31.25 -18.35
N ILE A 755 16.09 -31.29 -17.70
CA ILE A 755 17.33 -31.86 -18.23
C ILE A 755 17.64 -33.22 -17.57
N ASP A 756 17.92 -34.23 -18.40
CA ASP A 756 18.35 -35.57 -17.94
C ASP A 756 19.89 -35.72 -18.01
N ARG A 757 20.52 -35.32 -19.12
CA ARG A 757 22.00 -35.38 -19.28
C ARG A 757 22.60 -34.14 -19.94
N GLU A 758 22.23 -33.85 -21.18
CA GLU A 758 22.69 -32.66 -21.89
C GLU A 758 21.56 -32.15 -22.79
N ASP A 759 21.24 -30.85 -22.69
CA ASP A 759 20.24 -30.19 -23.53
C ASP A 759 20.78 -28.85 -24.03
N CYS A 760 20.63 -28.59 -25.33
CA CYS A 760 21.16 -27.39 -25.98
C CYS A 760 20.08 -26.53 -26.62
N PHE A 761 20.10 -25.22 -26.34
CA PHE A 761 19.25 -24.21 -26.95
C PHE A 761 20.02 -23.39 -27.97
N SER A 762 19.36 -22.93 -29.01
CA SER A 762 19.96 -22.11 -30.05
C SER A 762 19.22 -20.79 -30.15
N HIS A 763 19.93 -19.67 -30.06
CA HIS A 763 19.38 -18.32 -30.25
C HIS A 763 20.13 -17.61 -31.38
N ASN A 764 19.39 -17.01 -32.31
CA ASN A 764 19.99 -16.35 -33.47
C ASN A 764 20.22 -14.87 -33.18
N VAL A 765 21.47 -14.44 -33.17
CA VAL A 765 21.86 -13.03 -33.04
C VAL A 765 21.91 -12.41 -34.44
N GLN A 766 21.16 -11.33 -34.65
CA GLN A 766 20.94 -10.77 -35.99
C GLN A 766 22.06 -9.84 -36.44
N TYR A 767 22.75 -9.15 -35.52
CA TYR A 767 23.76 -8.14 -35.86
C TYR A 767 25.09 -8.37 -35.12
N ASP A 768 26.18 -7.96 -35.77
CA ASP A 768 27.52 -7.94 -35.16
C ASP A 768 27.58 -6.79 -34.15
N GLY A 769 27.95 -7.07 -32.90
CA GLY A 769 28.03 -6.09 -31.81
C GLY A 769 26.84 -6.07 -30.85
N ASP A 770 25.84 -6.94 -31.04
CA ASP A 770 24.71 -7.06 -30.10
C ASP A 770 25.15 -7.60 -28.74
N THR A 771 24.53 -7.13 -27.66
CA THR A 771 24.79 -7.67 -26.31
C THR A 771 23.78 -8.76 -26.01
N VAL A 772 24.27 -9.95 -25.66
CA VAL A 772 23.45 -11.10 -25.30
C VAL A 772 23.45 -11.21 -23.78
N HIS A 773 22.27 -11.06 -23.18
CA HIS A 773 22.03 -11.31 -21.76
C HIS A 773 21.44 -12.70 -21.58
N LEU A 774 21.97 -13.47 -20.63
CA LEU A 774 21.47 -14.79 -20.29
C LEU A 774 21.38 -14.97 -18.77
N SER A 775 20.36 -15.69 -18.32
CA SER A 775 20.25 -16.12 -16.93
C SER A 775 19.62 -17.48 -16.84
N PHE A 776 20.01 -18.25 -15.83
CA PHE A 776 19.35 -19.51 -15.53
C PHE A 776 19.25 -19.73 -14.02
N VAL A 777 18.22 -20.48 -13.63
CA VAL A 777 18.00 -20.96 -12.26
C VAL A 777 17.54 -22.41 -12.31
N VAL A 778 18.20 -23.29 -11.57
CA VAL A 778 17.73 -24.66 -11.34
C VAL A 778 16.59 -24.60 -10.30
N VAL A 779 15.36 -24.94 -10.67
CA VAL A 779 14.15 -24.76 -9.84
C VAL A 779 13.79 -26.01 -9.04
N LYS A 780 14.00 -27.23 -9.59
CA LYS A 780 13.57 -28.48 -8.96
C LYS A 780 14.58 -29.61 -9.13
N VAL A 781 14.88 -30.31 -8.02
CA VAL A 781 15.57 -31.61 -7.98
C VAL A 781 14.54 -32.64 -7.51
N GLU A 782 14.11 -33.57 -8.36
CA GLU A 782 13.28 -34.69 -7.90
C GLU A 782 14.15 -35.75 -7.21
N SER A 783 14.47 -35.51 -5.94
CA SER A 783 15.03 -36.53 -5.06
C SER A 783 14.26 -36.51 -3.75
N SER A 784 13.68 -37.64 -3.39
CA SER A 784 12.83 -37.77 -2.19
C SER A 784 13.63 -37.93 -0.90
N TRP A 785 14.97 -38.04 -0.97
CA TRP A 785 15.78 -38.42 0.19
C TRP A 785 17.18 -37.77 0.30
N HIS A 786 17.72 -37.12 -0.74
CA HIS A 786 19.04 -36.43 -0.68
C HIS A 786 19.01 -35.07 -1.41
N TYR A 787 19.19 -33.97 -0.68
CA TYR A 787 19.55 -32.67 -1.27
C TYR A 787 21.05 -32.68 -1.54
N THR A 788 21.46 -32.85 -2.79
CA THR A 788 22.83 -32.51 -3.19
C THR A 788 22.87 -31.05 -3.65
N GLN A 789 24.00 -30.37 -3.40
CA GLN A 789 24.27 -29.02 -3.90
C GLN A 789 24.83 -29.04 -5.33
N ASP A 790 24.71 -30.17 -6.03
CA ASP A 790 25.29 -30.36 -7.35
C ASP A 790 24.62 -29.37 -8.31
N GLY A 791 25.42 -28.56 -9.00
CA GLY A 791 24.96 -27.61 -10.00
C GLY A 791 25.00 -28.20 -11.41
N VAL A 792 24.51 -27.41 -12.37
CA VAL A 792 24.60 -27.73 -13.79
C VAL A 792 25.78 -27.01 -14.42
N ASP A 793 26.36 -27.62 -15.45
CA ASP A 793 27.33 -26.94 -16.31
C ASP A 793 26.57 -26.28 -17.47
N LEU A 794 26.98 -25.08 -17.89
CA LEU A 794 26.46 -24.39 -19.07
C LEU A 794 27.62 -23.97 -19.97
N VAL A 795 27.64 -24.46 -21.20
CA VAL A 795 28.63 -24.09 -22.22
C VAL A 795 27.97 -23.26 -23.31
N VAL A 796 28.49 -22.05 -23.53
CA VAL A 796 28.05 -21.13 -24.58
C VAL A 796 29.00 -21.22 -25.77
N LYS A 797 28.49 -21.51 -26.96
CA LYS A 797 29.25 -21.63 -28.22
C LYS A 797 28.76 -20.61 -29.24
N GLY A 798 29.69 -19.95 -29.91
CA GLY A 798 29.42 -19.00 -30.98
C GLY A 798 29.10 -19.66 -32.33
N PRO A 799 28.74 -18.87 -33.36
CA PRO A 799 28.31 -19.36 -34.67
C PRO A 799 29.37 -20.19 -35.41
N SER A 800 30.65 -19.87 -35.19
CA SER A 800 31.81 -20.58 -35.74
C SER A 800 32.27 -21.77 -34.88
N GLY A 801 31.53 -22.11 -33.82
CA GLY A 801 31.78 -23.26 -32.95
C GLY A 801 32.84 -23.02 -31.86
N ASN A 802 33.36 -21.80 -31.76
CA ASN A 802 34.21 -21.35 -30.67
C ASN A 802 33.44 -21.32 -29.34
N GLN A 803 34.10 -21.72 -28.26
CA GLN A 803 33.52 -21.62 -26.91
C GLN A 803 33.69 -20.19 -26.39
N ILE A 804 32.59 -19.56 -25.99
CA ILE A 804 32.55 -18.18 -25.50
C ILE A 804 32.69 -18.17 -23.98
N HIS A 805 31.90 -19.01 -23.30
CA HIS A 805 31.97 -19.16 -21.85
C HIS A 805 31.55 -20.56 -21.40
N ASP A 806 31.96 -20.94 -20.18
CA ASP A 806 31.77 -22.25 -19.55
C ASP A 806 31.54 -22.02 -18.05
N PHE A 807 30.30 -22.22 -17.62
CA PHE A 807 29.90 -22.24 -16.22
C PHE A 807 29.96 -23.67 -15.74
N ARG A 808 30.59 -23.90 -14.59
CA ARG A 808 30.69 -25.24 -13.99
C ARG A 808 30.10 -25.27 -12.60
N ASP A 809 29.30 -26.29 -12.35
CA ASP A 809 28.72 -26.58 -11.02
C ASP A 809 27.95 -25.38 -10.44
N LYS A 810 27.10 -24.76 -11.28
CA LYS A 810 26.31 -23.57 -10.92
C LYS A 810 24.84 -23.92 -10.83
N ILE A 811 24.21 -23.44 -9.76
CA ILE A 811 22.77 -23.62 -9.50
C ILE A 811 21.94 -22.47 -10.10
N SER A 812 22.55 -21.29 -10.20
CA SER A 812 21.99 -20.12 -10.86
C SER A 812 23.14 -19.21 -11.26
N ASP A 813 23.06 -18.59 -12.42
CA ASP A 813 24.01 -17.57 -12.83
C ASP A 813 23.35 -16.56 -13.78
N LYS A 814 23.93 -15.36 -13.86
CA LYS A 814 23.54 -14.28 -14.79
C LYS A 814 24.81 -13.80 -15.49
N TYR A 815 24.76 -13.72 -16.81
CA TYR A 815 25.92 -13.33 -17.61
C TYR A 815 25.53 -12.53 -18.84
N GLU A 816 26.42 -11.66 -19.27
CA GLU A 816 26.27 -10.88 -20.49
C GLU A 816 27.56 -10.91 -21.31
N PHE A 817 27.43 -10.94 -22.63
CA PHE A 817 28.57 -10.84 -23.54
C PHE A 817 28.17 -10.16 -24.84
N VAL A 818 29.14 -9.52 -25.50
CA VAL A 818 28.94 -8.91 -26.82
C VAL A 818 29.18 -9.95 -27.91
N ALA A 819 28.21 -10.12 -28.81
CA ALA A 819 28.28 -11.03 -29.94
C ALA A 819 29.12 -10.40 -31.07
N HIS A 820 30.36 -10.87 -31.24
CA HIS A 820 31.26 -10.34 -32.28
C HIS A 820 30.97 -10.85 -33.70
N GLU A 821 30.22 -11.95 -33.81
CA GLU A 821 29.78 -12.53 -35.09
C GLU A 821 28.27 -12.79 -35.05
N LYS A 822 27.55 -12.37 -36.09
CA LYS A 822 26.15 -12.68 -36.29
C LYS A 822 25.96 -14.16 -36.61
N GLY A 823 24.86 -14.73 -36.14
CA GLY A 823 24.51 -16.12 -36.37
C GLY A 823 23.98 -16.81 -35.13
N ILE A 824 23.97 -18.14 -35.16
CA ILE A 824 23.33 -18.95 -34.15
C ILE A 824 24.30 -19.24 -33.00
N TYR A 825 23.98 -18.73 -31.82
CA TYR A 825 24.66 -19.05 -30.56
C TYR A 825 23.98 -20.25 -29.90
N ARG A 826 24.77 -21.18 -29.36
CA ARG A 826 24.28 -22.39 -28.70
C ARG A 826 24.58 -22.38 -27.21
N PHE A 827 23.60 -22.72 -26.40
CA PHE A 827 23.64 -22.78 -24.94
C PHE A 827 23.38 -24.21 -24.50
N CYS A 828 24.43 -24.94 -24.15
CA CYS A 828 24.35 -26.37 -23.81
C CYS A 828 24.48 -26.56 -22.31
N PHE A 829 23.41 -27.03 -21.68
CA PHE A 829 23.40 -27.41 -20.27
C PHE A 829 23.78 -28.88 -20.14
N THR A 830 24.59 -29.22 -19.14
CA THR A 830 24.94 -30.59 -18.80
C THR A 830 24.62 -30.85 -17.33
N ASN A 831 23.78 -31.83 -17.08
CA ASN A 831 23.41 -32.29 -15.75
C ASN A 831 24.40 -33.37 -15.28
N LYS A 832 25.00 -33.17 -14.10
CA LYS A 832 25.89 -34.14 -13.44
C LYS A 832 25.18 -34.98 -12.38
N SER A 833 23.97 -34.58 -11.99
CA SER A 833 23.14 -35.28 -11.02
C SER A 833 22.56 -36.57 -11.61
N PRO A 834 22.42 -37.65 -10.82
CA PRO A 834 21.71 -38.85 -11.24
C PRO A 834 20.17 -38.67 -11.33
N TYR A 835 19.66 -37.47 -11.01
CA TYR A 835 18.25 -37.11 -11.02
C TYR A 835 17.96 -36.01 -12.05
N HIS A 836 16.73 -35.98 -12.56
CA HIS A 836 16.27 -34.94 -13.48
C HIS A 836 16.19 -33.59 -12.77
N GLU A 837 16.72 -32.55 -13.41
CA GLU A 837 16.67 -31.18 -12.91
C GLU A 837 15.80 -30.31 -13.81
N THR A 838 15.03 -29.40 -13.20
CA THR A 838 14.27 -28.39 -13.97
C THR A 838 15.04 -27.08 -13.98
N ILE A 839 15.31 -26.55 -15.18
CA ILE A 839 16.01 -25.28 -15.39
C ILE A 839 14.99 -24.27 -15.93
N ASP A 840 14.94 -23.09 -15.31
CA ASP A 840 14.34 -21.89 -15.88
C ASP A 840 15.46 -21.09 -16.55
N PHE A 841 15.40 -20.92 -17.86
CA PHE A 841 16.42 -20.27 -18.69
C PHE A 841 15.82 -19.11 -19.46
N ASP A 842 16.48 -17.96 -19.39
CA ASP A 842 16.13 -16.77 -20.15
C ASP A 842 17.33 -16.26 -20.95
N VAL A 843 17.10 -15.89 -22.20
CA VAL A 843 18.12 -15.37 -23.11
C VAL A 843 17.54 -14.26 -23.98
N HIS A 844 18.20 -13.11 -23.98
CA HIS A 844 17.78 -11.92 -24.68
C HIS A 844 18.96 -11.26 -25.41
N VAL A 845 18.68 -10.69 -26.58
CA VAL A 845 19.67 -9.99 -27.42
C VAL A 845 19.25 -8.53 -27.52
N SER A 846 20.07 -7.63 -27.00
CA SER A 846 19.92 -6.18 -27.13
C SER A 846 20.76 -5.67 -28.32
N HIS A 847 20.11 -4.95 -29.24
CA HIS A 847 20.74 -4.41 -30.44
C HIS A 847 20.94 -2.89 -30.33
N PHE A 848 22.15 -2.42 -30.65
CA PHE A 848 22.45 -0.99 -30.78
C PHE A 848 22.23 -0.55 -32.25
N SER A 849 21.08 0.05 -32.54
CA SER A 849 20.88 0.72 -33.83
C SER A 849 21.60 2.08 -33.83
N TYR A 850 22.81 2.14 -34.39
CA TYR A 850 23.29 3.43 -34.91
C TYR A 850 22.38 3.80 -36.08
N LEU A 851 21.46 4.74 -35.85
CA LEU A 851 20.65 5.39 -36.89
C LEU A 851 21.57 6.18 -37.81
N ASP A 852 22.23 5.48 -38.75
CA ASP A 852 22.93 6.12 -39.84
C ASP A 852 21.92 6.56 -40.90
N GLN A 853 21.80 7.89 -41.02
CA GLN A 853 21.25 8.67 -42.14
C GLN A 853 19.72 8.76 -42.29
N HIS A 854 19.13 9.85 -41.79
CA HIS A 854 18.84 11.06 -42.60
C HIS A 854 18.06 12.12 -41.80
N ALA A 855 18.78 13.02 -41.12
CA ALA A 855 18.53 14.46 -41.02
C ALA A 855 19.58 15.05 -40.07
N LYS A 856 20.17 16.19 -40.42
CA LYS A 856 21.14 16.88 -39.55
C LYS A 856 20.39 17.44 -38.32
N ASP A 857 20.90 17.15 -37.13
CA ASP A 857 21.08 18.11 -36.03
C ASP A 857 21.98 17.46 -34.95
N GLU A 858 23.12 18.10 -34.65
CA GLU A 858 24.13 17.68 -33.67
C GLU A 858 23.63 17.65 -32.19
N HIS A 859 22.32 17.76 -31.97
CA HIS A 859 21.69 17.80 -30.63
C HIS A 859 20.90 16.54 -30.24
N PHE A 860 20.55 15.65 -31.17
CA PHE A 860 19.69 14.49 -30.87
C PHE A 860 20.47 13.20 -30.57
N ASN A 861 21.70 13.06 -31.08
CA ASN A 861 22.49 11.85 -30.89
C ASN A 861 22.78 11.50 -29.42
N PRO A 862 23.16 12.46 -28.53
CA PRO A 862 23.37 12.14 -27.12
C PRO A 862 22.10 11.70 -26.40
N LEU A 863 20.95 12.21 -26.87
CA LEU A 863 19.64 12.00 -26.25
C LEU A 863 19.05 10.64 -26.67
N LEU A 864 19.23 10.24 -27.94
CA LEU A 864 18.90 8.89 -28.41
C LEU A 864 19.83 7.84 -27.80
N GLU A 865 21.10 8.16 -27.60
CA GLU A 865 22.05 7.29 -26.89
C GLU A 865 21.66 7.12 -25.40
N GLN A 866 21.16 8.19 -24.75
CA GLN A 866 20.61 8.13 -23.40
C GLN A 866 19.33 7.30 -23.33
N ILE A 867 18.41 7.46 -24.30
CA ILE A 867 17.17 6.68 -24.37
C ILE A 867 17.48 5.20 -24.56
N SER A 868 18.42 4.86 -25.43
CA SER A 868 18.88 3.48 -25.62
C SER A 868 19.48 2.90 -24.33
N LYS A 869 20.33 3.65 -23.63
CA LYS A 869 20.89 3.24 -22.33
C LYS A 869 19.82 3.10 -21.24
N LEU A 870 18.77 3.90 -21.30
CA LEU A 870 17.64 3.84 -20.37
C LEU A 870 16.74 2.63 -20.64
N GLU A 871 16.51 2.30 -21.92
CA GLU A 871 15.79 1.09 -22.34
C GLU A 871 16.55 -0.17 -21.93
N GLU A 872 17.87 -0.18 -22.08
CA GLU A 872 18.76 -1.22 -21.58
C GLU A 872 18.74 -1.32 -20.06
N ALA A 873 18.80 -0.21 -19.33
CA ALA A 873 18.71 -0.20 -17.87
C ALA A 873 17.34 -0.70 -17.38
N LEU A 874 16.25 -0.31 -18.04
CA LEU A 874 14.90 -0.76 -17.72
C LEU A 874 14.73 -2.25 -17.99
N TYR A 875 15.29 -2.75 -19.10
CA TYR A 875 15.30 -4.17 -19.41
C TYR A 875 16.13 -4.95 -18.40
N ASN A 876 17.32 -4.46 -18.05
CA ASN A 876 18.17 -5.07 -17.02
C ASN A 876 17.46 -5.18 -15.66
N ILE A 877 16.65 -4.17 -15.29
CA ILE A 877 15.82 -4.20 -14.08
C ILE A 877 14.71 -5.27 -14.20
N GLN A 878 14.02 -5.35 -15.33
CA GLN A 878 12.97 -6.37 -15.54
C GLN A 878 13.55 -7.80 -15.55
N PHE A 879 14.70 -7.96 -16.18
CA PHE A 879 15.45 -9.20 -16.24
C PHE A 879 15.95 -9.62 -14.86
N GLU A 880 16.46 -8.69 -14.05
CA GLU A 880 16.80 -8.95 -12.64
C GLU A 880 15.58 -9.30 -11.79
N GLN A 881 14.45 -8.64 -12.03
CA GLN A 881 13.21 -8.95 -11.33
C GLN A 881 12.77 -10.40 -11.61
N HIS A 882 12.79 -10.83 -12.86
CA HIS A 882 12.44 -12.21 -13.24
C HIS A 882 13.40 -13.24 -12.64
N TRP A 883 14.71 -12.94 -12.64
CA TRP A 883 15.72 -13.78 -12.01
C TRP A 883 15.52 -13.90 -10.48
N LEU A 884 15.22 -12.79 -9.79
CA LEU A 884 14.93 -12.77 -8.36
C LEU A 884 13.64 -13.54 -8.02
N GLU A 885 12.61 -13.45 -8.88
CA GLU A 885 11.37 -14.22 -8.73
C GLU A 885 11.63 -15.73 -8.81
N ALA A 886 12.40 -16.20 -9.81
CA ALA A 886 12.78 -17.61 -9.95
C ALA A 886 13.64 -18.11 -8.77
N GLN A 887 14.55 -17.28 -8.25
CA GLN A 887 15.35 -17.62 -7.07
C GLN A 887 14.50 -17.72 -5.79
N THR A 888 13.52 -16.82 -5.65
CA THR A 888 12.57 -16.82 -4.53
C THR A 888 11.67 -18.06 -4.57
N GLU A 889 11.20 -18.46 -5.76
CA GLU A 889 10.40 -19.68 -5.97
C GLU A 889 11.18 -20.94 -5.56
N ARG A 890 12.46 -21.06 -5.96
CA ARG A 890 13.32 -22.16 -5.50
C ARG A 890 13.38 -22.21 -3.97
N GLN A 891 13.63 -21.07 -3.32
CA GLN A 891 13.73 -21.00 -1.86
C GLN A 891 12.41 -21.40 -1.18
N ALA A 892 11.28 -21.00 -1.74
CA ALA A 892 9.95 -21.38 -1.26
C ALA A 892 9.72 -22.90 -1.36
N ILE A 893 10.08 -23.53 -2.49
CA ILE A 893 9.97 -24.98 -2.68
C ILE A 893 10.82 -25.75 -1.66
N VAL A 894 12.06 -25.31 -1.42
CA VAL A 894 12.94 -25.92 -0.40
C VAL A 894 12.32 -25.81 1.00
N ASN A 895 11.76 -24.65 1.31
CA ASN A 895 11.16 -24.40 2.62
C ASN A 895 9.87 -25.22 2.84
N ASP A 896 9.05 -25.38 1.80
CA ASP A 896 7.82 -26.19 1.84
C ASP A 896 8.12 -27.70 1.95
N ALA A 897 9.12 -28.20 1.23
CA ALA A 897 9.57 -29.58 1.35
C ALA A 897 10.07 -29.90 2.77
N MET A 898 10.84 -28.99 3.37
CA MET A 898 11.30 -29.10 4.76
C MET A 898 10.13 -29.05 5.77
N SER A 899 9.19 -28.14 5.56
CA SER A 899 7.99 -27.98 6.40
C SER A 899 7.09 -29.22 6.37
N SER A 900 6.83 -29.77 5.17
CA SER A 900 6.04 -30.98 4.97
C SER A 900 6.63 -32.22 5.66
N MET A 901 7.96 -32.35 5.66
CA MET A 901 8.66 -33.40 6.40
C MET A 901 8.53 -33.23 7.92
N ALA A 902 8.68 -32.01 8.43
CA ALA A 902 8.52 -31.72 9.85
C ALA A 902 7.08 -32.01 10.33
N VAL A 903 6.07 -31.65 9.52
CA VAL A 903 4.66 -31.94 9.82
C VAL A 903 4.38 -33.44 9.77
N ARG A 904 4.88 -34.18 8.78
CA ARG A 904 4.72 -35.65 8.73
C ARG A 904 5.39 -36.35 9.91
N LYS A 905 6.58 -35.90 10.32
CA LYS A 905 7.27 -36.41 11.51
C LYS A 905 6.48 -36.11 12.79
N ALA A 906 5.98 -34.89 12.95
CA ALA A 906 5.15 -34.50 14.10
C ALA A 906 3.82 -35.28 14.17
N LEU A 907 3.19 -35.56 13.03
CA LEU A 907 1.98 -36.40 12.96
C LEU A 907 2.27 -37.85 13.34
N PHE A 908 3.41 -38.40 12.90
CA PHE A 908 3.81 -39.76 13.25
C PHE A 908 4.15 -39.88 14.75
N GLU A 909 4.89 -38.91 15.30
CA GLU A 909 5.19 -38.84 16.74
C GLU A 909 3.90 -38.68 17.58
N SER A 910 2.96 -37.86 17.12
CA SER A 910 1.65 -37.68 17.78
C SER A 910 0.81 -38.95 17.74
N ALA A 911 0.77 -39.66 16.60
CA ALA A 911 0.07 -40.93 16.47
C ALA A 911 0.68 -42.02 17.37
N ALA A 912 2.02 -42.06 17.47
CA ALA A 912 2.72 -42.96 18.38
C ALA A 912 2.40 -42.66 19.85
N LEU A 913 2.36 -41.38 20.25
CA LEU A 913 1.97 -40.96 21.61
C LEU A 913 0.50 -41.31 21.94
N ILE A 914 -0.41 -41.12 20.99
CA ILE A 914 -1.82 -41.52 21.13
C ILE A 914 -1.91 -43.05 21.27
N GLY A 915 -1.20 -43.81 20.43
CA GLY A 915 -1.15 -45.26 20.52
C GLY A 915 -0.60 -45.76 21.86
N ALA A 916 0.47 -45.17 22.36
CA ALA A 916 1.04 -45.47 23.67
C ALA A 916 0.06 -45.15 24.81
N SER A 917 -0.68 -44.05 24.71
CA SER A 917 -1.70 -43.67 25.68
C SER A 917 -2.88 -44.65 25.69
N PHE A 918 -3.37 -45.08 24.52
CA PHE A 918 -4.39 -46.13 24.41
C PHE A 918 -3.91 -47.46 24.99
N LEU A 919 -2.66 -47.85 24.70
CA LEU A 919 -2.06 -49.05 25.26
C LEU A 919 -1.94 -48.98 26.79
N GLN A 920 -1.54 -47.84 27.35
CA GLN A 920 -1.53 -47.61 28.79
C GLN A 920 -2.92 -47.74 29.41
N VAL A 921 -3.95 -47.14 28.81
CA VAL A 921 -5.33 -47.25 29.29
C VAL A 921 -5.84 -48.68 29.21
N TYR A 922 -5.55 -49.39 28.11
CA TYR A 922 -5.91 -50.80 27.95
C TYR A 922 -5.23 -51.68 29.00
N LEU A 923 -3.93 -51.51 29.21
CA LEU A 923 -3.17 -52.26 30.23
C LEU A 923 -3.69 -51.97 31.64
N LEU A 924 -3.96 -50.70 31.98
CA LEU A 924 -4.56 -50.33 33.27
C LEU A 924 -5.92 -51.01 33.45
N ARG A 925 -6.80 -50.95 32.45
CA ARG A 925 -8.12 -51.59 32.50
C ARG A 925 -8.01 -53.10 32.70
N HIS A 926 -7.12 -53.76 31.96
CA HIS A 926 -6.88 -55.20 32.11
C HIS A 926 -6.32 -55.58 33.49
N LEU A 927 -5.46 -54.72 34.07
CA LEU A 927 -4.88 -54.91 35.39
C LEU A 927 -5.92 -54.77 36.51
N PHE A 928 -6.90 -53.88 36.35
CA PHE A 928 -8.03 -53.73 37.29
C PHE A 928 -9.09 -54.82 37.12
N GLU A 929 -9.35 -55.31 35.91
CA GLU A 929 -10.25 -56.45 35.67
C GLU A 929 -9.71 -57.75 36.29
N ARG A 930 -8.38 -57.97 36.26
CA ARG A 930 -7.74 -59.09 36.97
C ARG A 930 -7.86 -58.99 38.50
N LYS A 931 -7.93 -57.79 39.07
CA LYS A 931 -8.11 -57.59 40.52
C LYS A 931 -9.55 -57.84 40.99
N LEU A 932 -10.55 -57.60 40.13
CA LEU A 932 -11.96 -57.90 40.42
C LEU A 932 -12.29 -59.40 40.33
N GLY A 933 -11.48 -60.20 39.64
CA GLY A 933 -11.59 -61.66 39.59
C GLY A 933 -11.07 -62.40 40.84
N MET A 934 -10.31 -61.74 41.73
CA MET A 934 -9.76 -62.36 42.95
C MET A 934 -10.43 -61.90 44.25
N SER A 935 -11.48 -61.07 44.19
CA SER A 935 -12.26 -60.63 45.36
C SER A 935 -13.64 -61.29 45.44
N ARG A 936 -13.77 -62.49 44.86
CA ARG A 936 -14.86 -63.44 45.08
C ARG A 936 -14.30 -64.82 45.44
N VAL A 937 -13.52 -64.87 46.53
CA VAL A 937 -13.46 -65.96 47.52
C VAL A 937 -13.12 -65.31 48.86
#